data_AF-A0A0A6F990-F1
#
_entry.id   AF-A0A0A6F990-F1
#
_cell.length_a   1.000
_cell.length_b   1.000
_cell.length_c   1.000
_cell.angle_alpha   90.00
_cell.angle_beta   90.00
_cell.angle_gamma   90.00
#
_symmetry.space_group_name_H-M   'P 1'
#
loop_
_entity.id
_entity.type
_entity.pdbx_description
1 polymer ?
#
loop_
_entity_poly.entity_id
_entity_poly.type
_entity_poly.pdbx_seq_one_letter_code
_entity_poly.pdbx_strand_id
1 'polypeptide(L)'
;MIVPRAWAKRMAGKALIRTDAVDQVVGRIAAVRAVPSLWLGDAGVDSLIVYGFFKDFSVEVGETLSKLTLSIEGFSEAKTPAPLTIPWENVSGTKPTENADNTAENTSKDTGAVAGVPAKQVIADAVSIKQRSDILENTTIPAINSAVAAANALIKTAGAKADAALADLNAKLLASGIVLDAALAKADSKLVEARVTADLAVSRANNRIDAAMTDLNAEANRAQGKDELLDRRIDSLTVITNKNDGEVRALIETERLVRTDDVRAIAQRIDSVVTDYTSRDSVTNTRITTQVTALSAADRALGERIDTVTTEFKAADSATSTRITDSVAALSAADEAIGKRVDSIVTDVTMKDTATRAEISRVELASSTRDTALGQRIDTVVTDYTGRDSATNTRITTQVTALSAADKALGERIDTVTTDFKAADAATSTRIINAVTALSDADAATGRRVDSIVTDVTTKDTATRAEIGRVELASSTRDTALGQRIDTVTADYQSANTATNTRITDTSRALANATTAVGERASVLESQASPSGGNLVPNSSLSTLDGWVLVTNPQLTSTMSLNRAAQPFMIGGIENNLTLHRPSPGAGLCSEAQSAPFAVRPGSSIQLYAMTASHRCRAWVTVFFFNDSGYVGYAGENSALRINAGGQDLNAWDQTGVKEFIVPGGAVRATIALRSYDVENDGYAWFSRPFVTEVKPGTKTWVPYSAGNDRTVTASTRALVSSTATTLADADSAIGRRIDTITTDYVGRDSATTPASTRRRAQ
;
A
#
# COMPACT_ATOMS: atom_id res chain seq x y z
N MET A 1 -46.25 41.14 44.99
CA MET A 1 -46.92 41.26 43.69
C MET A 1 -48.35 40.78 43.86
N ILE A 2 -49.32 41.68 43.86
CA ILE A 2 -50.75 41.36 44.03
C ILE A 2 -51.25 40.81 42.69
N VAL A 3 -51.64 39.54 42.64
CA VAL A 3 -52.20 38.91 41.43
C VAL A 3 -53.64 39.40 41.26
N PRO A 4 -54.02 40.03 40.13
CA PRO A 4 -55.41 40.38 39.87
C PRO A 4 -56.23 39.09 39.79
N ARG A 5 -57.31 38.99 40.57
CA ARG A 5 -58.21 37.82 40.50
C ARG A 5 -58.98 37.85 39.18
N ALA A 6 -59.00 36.72 38.48
CA ALA A 6 -59.87 36.53 37.31
C ALA A 6 -61.33 36.73 37.75
N TRP A 7 -62.05 37.60 37.04
CA TRP A 7 -63.47 37.82 37.29
C TRP A 7 -64.29 36.80 36.49
N ALA A 8 -65.43 36.37 37.04
CA ALA A 8 -66.36 35.46 36.38
C ALA A 8 -67.65 36.23 36.09
N LYS A 9 -68.10 36.20 34.83
CA LYS A 9 -69.31 36.90 34.39
C LYS A 9 -70.55 36.15 34.89
N ARG A 10 -71.51 36.87 35.47
CA ARG A 10 -72.77 36.30 35.99
C ARG A 10 -73.97 36.98 35.35
N MET A 11 -75.04 36.23 35.14
CA MET A 11 -76.29 36.71 34.54
C MET A 11 -77.49 36.24 35.37
N ALA A 12 -78.50 37.08 35.50
CA ALA A 12 -79.82 36.72 36.03
C ALA A 12 -80.89 37.11 35.01
N GLY A 13 -81.56 36.11 34.43
CA GLY A 13 -82.61 36.28 33.43
C GLY A 13 -84.00 36.03 34.01
N LYS A 14 -84.98 36.84 33.60
CA LYS A 14 -86.40 36.61 33.88
C LYS A 14 -87.16 36.48 32.56
N ALA A 15 -88.01 35.48 32.45
CA ALA A 15 -88.81 35.24 31.25
C ALA A 15 -90.26 34.90 31.61
N LEU A 16 -91.18 35.25 30.71
CA LEU A 16 -92.56 34.78 30.74
C LEU A 16 -92.71 33.62 29.75
N ILE A 17 -93.29 32.52 30.22
CA ILE A 17 -93.56 31.34 29.40
C ILE A 17 -95.05 30.99 29.49
N ARG A 18 -95.63 30.40 28.45
CA ARG A 18 -97.01 29.92 28.53
C ARG A 18 -97.11 28.77 29.53
N THR A 19 -98.20 28.74 30.30
CA THR A 19 -98.38 27.75 31.37
C THR A 19 -98.41 26.30 30.84
N ASP A 20 -98.95 26.09 29.64
CA ASP A 20 -98.97 24.78 28.96
C ASP A 20 -97.57 24.26 28.55
N ALA A 21 -96.57 25.12 28.52
CA ALA A 21 -95.20 24.80 28.10
C ALA A 21 -94.21 24.67 29.27
N VAL A 22 -94.66 24.85 30.52
CA VAL A 22 -93.78 24.87 31.72
C VAL A 22 -92.95 23.60 31.83
N ASP A 23 -93.56 22.42 31.73
CA ASP A 23 -92.85 21.14 31.88
C ASP A 23 -91.79 20.93 30.80
N GLN A 24 -92.08 21.37 29.56
CA GLN A 24 -91.12 21.30 28.46
C GLN A 24 -89.92 22.23 28.68
N VAL A 25 -90.16 23.45 29.17
CA VAL A 25 -89.09 24.43 29.45
C VAL A 25 -88.23 23.97 30.63
N VAL A 26 -88.85 23.50 31.71
CA VAL A 26 -88.13 22.98 32.89
C VAL A 26 -87.31 21.73 32.52
N GLY A 27 -87.87 20.80 31.75
CA GLY A 27 -87.15 19.62 31.28
C GLY A 27 -85.91 19.97 30.46
N ARG A 28 -85.99 21.00 29.61
CA ARG A 28 -84.84 21.48 28.83
C ARG A 28 -83.75 22.12 29.69
N ILE A 29 -84.13 22.92 30.70
CA ILE A 29 -83.17 23.52 31.63
C ILE A 29 -82.50 22.43 32.47
N ALA A 30 -83.26 21.43 32.94
CA ALA A 30 -82.73 20.32 33.71
C ALA A 30 -81.76 19.45 32.91
N ALA A 31 -81.98 19.27 31.61
CA ALA A 31 -81.12 18.47 30.73
C ALA A 31 -79.69 19.03 30.60
N VAL A 32 -79.49 20.33 30.83
CA VAL A 32 -78.17 20.97 30.79
C VAL A 32 -77.55 21.16 32.18
N ARG A 33 -78.08 20.48 33.20
CA ARG A 33 -77.54 20.55 34.57
C ARG A 33 -76.13 19.96 34.60
N ALA A 34 -75.20 20.73 35.17
CA ALA A 34 -73.77 20.39 35.21
C ALA A 34 -73.11 20.21 33.82
N VAL A 35 -73.72 20.75 32.76
CA VAL A 35 -73.13 20.81 31.42
C VAL A 35 -72.79 22.27 31.07
N PRO A 36 -71.52 22.59 30.73
CA PRO A 36 -71.15 23.91 30.24
C PRO A 36 -71.99 24.27 29.02
N SER A 37 -72.79 25.33 29.13
CA SER A 37 -73.69 25.75 28.05
C SER A 37 -73.45 27.22 27.71
N LEU A 38 -73.66 27.56 26.44
CA LEU A 38 -73.71 28.95 26.00
C LEU A 38 -75.12 29.49 26.24
N TRP A 39 -75.23 30.47 27.13
CA TRP A 39 -76.48 31.13 27.48
C TRP A 39 -76.59 32.46 26.76
N LEU A 40 -77.69 32.64 26.04
CA LEU A 40 -78.02 33.83 25.27
C LEU A 40 -79.27 34.45 25.88
N GLY A 41 -79.14 35.58 26.57
CA GLY A 41 -80.27 36.26 27.21
C GLY A 41 -81.14 37.05 26.22
N ASP A 42 -80.60 38.11 25.65
CA ASP A 42 -81.29 38.96 24.67
C ASP A 42 -80.37 39.27 23.48
N ALA A 43 -80.95 39.39 22.29
CA ALA A 43 -80.20 39.66 21.07
C ALA A 43 -79.70 41.11 21.10
N GLY A 44 -78.38 41.29 21.07
CA GLY A 44 -77.73 42.61 21.02
C GLY A 44 -77.20 43.13 22.36
N VAL A 45 -77.30 42.35 23.45
CA VAL A 45 -76.70 42.70 24.74
C VAL A 45 -75.61 41.68 25.07
N ASP A 46 -74.38 41.97 24.65
CA ASP A 46 -73.22 41.09 24.84
C ASP A 46 -72.97 40.74 26.31
N SER A 47 -73.38 41.61 27.25
CA SER A 47 -73.29 41.34 28.69
C SER A 47 -74.21 40.20 29.17
N LEU A 48 -75.22 39.80 28.38
CA LEU A 48 -76.12 38.66 28.62
C LEU A 48 -75.72 37.39 27.83
N ILE A 49 -74.54 37.39 27.20
CA ILE A 49 -73.93 36.19 26.61
C ILE A 49 -72.93 35.62 27.61
N VAL A 50 -73.21 34.43 28.15
CA VAL A 50 -72.39 33.78 29.18
C VAL A 50 -72.17 32.32 28.84
N TYR A 51 -70.91 31.86 28.83
CA TYR A 51 -70.57 30.45 28.75
C TYR A 51 -70.28 29.90 30.15
N GLY A 52 -71.09 28.95 30.61
CA GLY A 52 -71.00 28.42 31.97
C GLY A 52 -72.19 27.57 32.39
N PHE A 53 -72.42 27.48 33.70
CA PHE A 53 -73.49 26.66 34.28
C PHE A 53 -74.64 27.52 34.79
N PHE A 54 -75.87 27.01 34.70
CA PHE A 54 -76.92 27.58 35.54
C PHE A 54 -76.71 27.17 37.00
N LYS A 55 -76.89 28.12 37.90
CA LYS A 55 -76.71 27.94 39.35
C LYS A 55 -78.02 27.55 40.01
N ASP A 56 -79.08 28.28 39.70
CA ASP A 56 -80.43 28.04 40.18
C ASP A 56 -81.48 28.50 39.15
N PHE A 57 -82.69 27.95 39.27
CA PHE A 57 -83.86 28.45 38.57
C PHE A 57 -85.11 28.25 39.42
N SER A 58 -86.14 29.08 39.18
CA SER A 58 -87.45 28.99 39.83
C SER A 58 -88.56 29.37 38.85
N VAL A 59 -89.71 28.71 38.97
CA VAL A 59 -90.90 28.98 38.16
C VAL A 59 -92.09 29.25 39.07
N GLU A 60 -92.76 30.37 38.85
CA GLU A 60 -94.04 30.71 39.47
C GLU A 60 -95.16 30.47 38.43
N VAL A 61 -96.06 29.53 38.73
CA VAL A 61 -97.08 29.06 37.79
C VAL A 61 -98.32 29.95 37.87
N GLY A 62 -98.72 30.55 36.74
CA GLY A 62 -99.96 31.33 36.61
C GLY A 62 -100.98 30.63 35.69
N GLU A 63 -102.21 31.15 35.57
CA GLU A 63 -103.28 30.51 34.79
C GLU A 63 -102.97 30.41 33.29
N THR A 64 -102.39 31.46 32.70
CA THR A 64 -102.10 31.52 31.25
C THR A 64 -100.61 31.73 30.96
N LEU A 65 -99.93 32.50 31.80
CA LEU A 65 -98.50 32.78 31.71
C LEU A 65 -97.84 32.49 33.07
N SER A 66 -96.70 31.82 33.03
CA SER A 66 -95.85 31.48 34.16
C SER A 66 -94.52 32.24 34.07
N LYS A 67 -93.93 32.56 35.22
CA LYS A 67 -92.73 33.38 35.32
C LYS A 67 -91.53 32.53 35.71
N LEU A 68 -90.52 32.50 34.85
CA LEU A 68 -89.23 31.83 35.08
C LEU A 68 -88.19 32.85 35.53
N THR A 69 -87.43 32.51 36.58
CA THR A 69 -86.20 33.20 36.96
C THR A 69 -85.03 32.21 36.90
N LEU A 70 -83.91 32.62 36.28
CA LEU A 70 -82.74 31.78 36.06
C LEU A 70 -81.45 32.56 36.40
N SER A 71 -80.55 31.96 37.18
CA SER A 71 -79.21 32.51 37.43
C SER A 71 -78.11 31.66 36.78
N ILE A 72 -77.17 32.31 36.11
CA ILE A 72 -76.07 31.67 35.38
C ILE A 72 -74.73 32.20 35.91
N GLU A 73 -73.80 31.26 36.12
CA GLU A 73 -72.42 31.51 36.51
C GLU A 73 -71.47 31.12 35.37
N GLY A 74 -70.77 32.11 34.83
CA GLY A 74 -69.77 31.93 33.78
C GLY A 74 -68.44 31.40 34.32
N PHE A 75 -67.68 30.72 33.46
CA PHE A 75 -66.30 30.35 33.77
C PHE A 75 -65.39 31.57 33.83
N SER A 76 -64.35 31.54 34.68
CA SER A 76 -63.33 32.59 34.74
C SER A 76 -62.56 32.65 33.42
N GLU A 77 -62.45 33.84 32.84
CA GLU A 77 -61.63 34.06 31.64
C GLU A 77 -60.14 34.02 32.03
N ALA A 78 -59.39 33.07 31.45
CA ALA A 78 -57.93 33.05 31.55
C ALA A 78 -57.35 34.05 30.54
N LYS A 79 -56.42 34.90 31.01
CA LYS A 79 -55.73 35.88 30.18
C LYS A 79 -55.00 35.20 29.02
N THR A 80 -55.33 35.56 27.79
CA THR A 80 -54.62 35.13 26.57
C THR A 80 -53.13 35.49 26.69
N PRO A 81 -52.19 34.54 26.62
CA PRO A 81 -50.77 34.87 26.58
C PRO A 81 -50.46 35.53 25.24
N ALA A 82 -49.68 36.62 25.27
CA ALA A 82 -49.14 37.18 24.04
C ALA A 82 -48.25 36.13 23.34
N PRO A 83 -48.26 36.04 22.00
CA PRO A 83 -47.44 35.09 21.28
C PRO A 83 -45.96 35.35 21.56
N LEU A 84 -45.22 34.30 21.87
CA LEU A 84 -43.76 34.33 21.99
C LEU A 84 -43.16 34.51 20.59
N THR A 85 -42.78 35.74 20.25
CA THR A 85 -41.93 35.99 19.09
C THR A 85 -40.48 35.74 19.49
N ILE A 86 -39.96 34.54 19.23
CA ILE A 86 -38.52 34.25 19.35
C ILE A 86 -37.89 34.68 18.01
N PRO A 87 -36.98 35.67 17.99
CA PRO A 87 -36.29 36.04 16.76
C PRO A 87 -35.45 34.86 16.26
N TRP A 88 -35.45 34.61 14.94
CA TRP A 88 -34.79 33.46 14.35
C TRP A 88 -33.27 33.44 14.60
N GLU A 89 -32.66 34.60 14.90
CA GLU A 89 -31.26 34.69 15.33
C GLU A 89 -30.91 33.89 16.60
N ASN A 90 -31.89 33.44 17.39
CA ASN A 90 -31.67 32.61 18.59
C ASN A 90 -31.97 31.11 18.38
N VAL A 91 -32.20 30.68 17.14
CA VAL A 91 -32.56 29.29 16.79
C VAL A 91 -31.45 28.69 15.94
N SER A 92 -30.74 27.68 16.45
CA SER A 92 -29.66 27.02 15.69
C SER A 92 -30.24 26.09 14.60
N GLY A 93 -30.31 26.59 13.36
CA GLY A 93 -30.76 25.81 12.20
C GLY A 93 -31.07 26.68 10.98
N THR A 94 -31.04 26.09 9.78
CA THR A 94 -31.36 26.79 8.52
C THR A 94 -32.86 27.05 8.42
N LYS A 95 -33.25 28.31 8.18
CA LYS A 95 -34.65 28.73 8.04
C LYS A 95 -35.28 28.08 6.80
N PRO A 96 -36.38 27.33 6.89
CA PRO A 96 -37.09 26.81 5.71
C PRO A 96 -37.62 27.97 4.87
N THR A 97 -37.39 27.93 3.56
CA THR A 97 -37.62 29.04 2.63
C THR A 97 -39.10 29.43 2.47
N GLU A 98 -40.05 28.59 2.90
CA GLU A 98 -41.50 28.83 2.72
C GLU A 98 -42.38 28.44 3.92
N ASN A 99 -41.84 28.43 5.15
CA ASN A 99 -42.62 28.12 6.37
C ASN A 99 -43.39 26.77 6.37
N ALA A 100 -43.10 25.84 5.47
CA ALA A 100 -43.77 24.53 5.42
C ALA A 100 -42.75 23.38 5.35
N ASP A 101 -42.86 22.46 6.30
CA ASP A 101 -42.23 21.14 6.28
C ASP A 101 -42.99 20.26 5.29
N ASN A 102 -42.31 19.81 4.23
CA ASN A 102 -42.88 18.94 3.20
C ASN A 102 -42.86 17.49 3.71
N THR A 103 -43.78 17.18 4.62
CA THR A 103 -43.90 15.92 5.38
C THR A 103 -44.33 14.71 4.55
N ALA A 104 -44.45 14.83 3.22
CA ALA A 104 -44.86 13.72 2.37
C ALA A 104 -43.73 12.71 2.06
N GLU A 105 -42.45 13.11 2.19
CA GLU A 105 -41.32 12.26 1.74
C GLU A 105 -40.21 12.01 2.76
N ASN A 106 -40.29 12.56 3.97
CA ASN A 106 -39.28 12.31 5.01
C ASN A 106 -39.94 11.92 6.34
N THR A 107 -39.70 10.69 6.81
CA THR A 107 -39.83 10.35 8.23
C THR A 107 -38.85 11.23 9.00
N SER A 108 -39.38 12.19 9.77
CA SER A 108 -38.59 12.92 10.76
C SER A 108 -37.82 11.94 11.63
N LYS A 109 -36.51 12.20 11.81
CA LYS A 109 -35.56 11.37 12.55
C LYS A 109 -35.93 11.18 14.04
N ASP A 110 -36.92 11.94 14.53
CA ASP A 110 -37.36 11.99 15.94
C ASP A 110 -38.82 11.53 16.17
N THR A 111 -39.39 10.68 15.30
CA THR A 111 -40.76 10.14 15.53
C THR A 111 -40.89 9.14 16.68
N GLY A 112 -39.78 8.77 17.34
CA GLY A 112 -39.81 8.01 18.59
C GLY A 112 -40.17 8.82 19.83
N ALA A 113 -40.10 10.17 19.77
CA ALA A 113 -40.31 11.05 20.92
C ALA A 113 -41.72 11.70 20.97
N VAL A 114 -42.43 11.73 19.85
CA VAL A 114 -43.83 12.16 19.77
C VAL A 114 -44.62 11.01 19.16
N ALA A 115 -45.63 10.49 19.85
CA ALA A 115 -46.42 9.32 19.45
C ALA A 115 -47.25 9.53 18.16
N GLY A 116 -46.57 9.80 17.04
CA GLY A 116 -47.16 10.12 15.75
C GLY A 116 -47.53 8.85 14.98
N VAL A 117 -48.74 8.83 14.44
CA VAL A 117 -49.27 7.71 13.65
C VAL A 117 -48.68 7.78 12.23
N PRO A 118 -48.14 6.68 11.66
CA PRO A 118 -47.61 6.68 10.30
C PRO A 118 -48.65 7.11 9.27
N ALA A 119 -48.25 7.89 8.25
CA ALA A 119 -49.17 8.40 7.22
C ALA A 119 -50.00 7.30 6.52
N LYS A 120 -49.41 6.11 6.33
CA LYS A 120 -50.11 4.93 5.78
C LYS A 120 -51.25 4.44 6.68
N GLN A 121 -51.06 4.50 8.00
CA GLN A 121 -52.08 4.16 8.99
C GLN A 121 -53.17 5.23 9.02
N VAL A 122 -52.81 6.52 8.96
CA VAL A 122 -53.79 7.63 8.86
C VAL A 122 -54.67 7.49 7.61
N ILE A 123 -54.08 7.11 6.47
CA ILE A 123 -54.83 6.85 5.23
C ILE A 123 -55.76 5.62 5.38
N ALA A 124 -55.28 4.54 6.00
CA ALA A 124 -56.10 3.37 6.27
C ALA A 124 -57.28 3.67 7.23
N ASP A 125 -57.03 4.47 8.26
CA ASP A 125 -58.04 4.93 9.21
C ASP A 125 -59.06 5.84 8.52
N ALA A 126 -58.62 6.74 7.63
CA ALA A 126 -59.50 7.58 6.83
C ALA A 126 -60.41 6.75 5.89
N VAL A 127 -59.88 5.69 5.27
CA VAL A 127 -60.67 4.75 4.46
C VAL A 127 -61.70 4.01 5.30
N SER A 128 -61.30 3.53 6.49
CA SER A 128 -62.20 2.86 7.44
C SER A 128 -63.32 3.78 7.93
N ILE A 129 -63.01 5.03 8.25
CA ILE A 129 -63.99 6.06 8.63
C ILE A 129 -64.95 6.34 7.48
N LYS A 130 -64.45 6.48 6.25
CA LYS A 130 -65.31 6.66 5.08
C LYS A 130 -66.27 5.48 4.90
N GLN A 131 -65.78 4.26 5.05
CA GLN A 131 -66.60 3.05 4.91
C GLN A 131 -67.71 2.98 5.97
N ARG A 132 -67.42 3.40 7.21
CA ARG A 132 -68.44 3.55 8.26
C ARG A 132 -69.46 4.65 7.95
N SER A 133 -69.01 5.78 7.40
CA SER A 133 -69.87 6.87 6.95
C SER A 133 -70.81 6.40 5.84
N ASP A 134 -70.28 5.66 4.85
CA ASP A 134 -71.06 5.13 3.73
C ASP A 134 -72.13 4.12 4.23
N ILE A 135 -71.82 3.30 5.25
CA ILE A 135 -72.79 2.40 5.89
C ILE A 135 -73.88 3.20 6.63
N LEU A 136 -73.49 4.22 7.39
CA LEU A 136 -74.42 5.09 8.10
C LEU A 136 -75.39 5.79 7.14
N GLU A 137 -74.88 6.41 6.08
CA GLU A 137 -75.67 7.19 5.13
C GLU A 137 -76.55 6.33 4.22
N ASN A 138 -76.03 5.21 3.72
CA ASN A 138 -76.74 4.43 2.70
C ASN A 138 -77.52 3.24 3.25
N THR A 139 -77.25 2.81 4.49
CA THR A 139 -77.91 1.64 5.08
C THR A 139 -78.66 1.99 6.35
N THR A 140 -77.97 2.56 7.34
CA THR A 140 -78.54 2.76 8.69
C THR A 140 -79.59 3.87 8.72
N ILE A 141 -79.29 5.05 8.18
CA ILE A 141 -80.23 6.19 8.16
C ILE A 141 -81.50 5.85 7.35
N PRO A 142 -81.41 5.28 6.14
CA PRO A 142 -82.60 4.86 5.38
C PRO A 142 -83.44 3.81 6.11
N ALA A 143 -82.82 2.83 6.78
CA ALA A 143 -83.53 1.83 7.57
C ALA A 143 -84.28 2.44 8.76
N ILE A 144 -83.64 3.38 9.48
CA ILE A 144 -84.28 4.13 10.56
C ILE A 144 -85.45 4.96 10.02
N ASN A 145 -85.27 5.66 8.90
CA ASN A 145 -86.35 6.45 8.27
C ASN A 145 -87.53 5.57 7.85
N SER A 146 -87.26 4.37 7.32
CA SER A 146 -88.31 3.39 6.98
C SER A 146 -89.05 2.90 8.23
N ALA A 147 -88.33 2.59 9.31
CA ALA A 147 -88.92 2.19 10.59
C ALA A 147 -89.77 3.31 11.21
N VAL A 148 -89.31 4.56 11.15
CA VAL A 148 -90.07 5.73 11.60
C VAL A 148 -91.32 5.94 10.76
N ALA A 149 -91.23 5.78 9.43
CA ALA A 149 -92.40 5.86 8.55
C ALA A 149 -93.44 4.76 8.87
N ALA A 150 -92.98 3.53 9.12
CA ALA A 150 -93.84 2.43 9.54
C ALA A 150 -94.49 2.69 10.91
N ALA A 151 -93.73 3.20 11.88
CA ALA A 151 -94.26 3.59 13.18
C ALA A 151 -95.31 4.70 13.07
N ASN A 152 -95.06 5.72 12.24
CA ASN A 152 -96.03 6.79 11.97
C ASN A 152 -97.32 6.26 11.32
N ALA A 153 -97.22 5.27 10.42
CA ALA A 153 -98.38 4.62 9.82
C ALA A 153 -99.21 3.83 10.85
N LEU A 154 -98.55 3.15 11.79
CA LEU A 154 -99.21 2.46 12.90
C LEU A 154 -99.90 3.44 13.86
N ILE A 155 -99.24 4.54 14.21
CA ILE A 155 -99.82 5.61 15.04
C ILE A 155 -101.06 6.20 14.35
N LYS A 156 -100.99 6.48 13.05
CA LYS A 156 -102.14 6.97 12.28
C LYS A 156 -103.30 5.98 12.24
N THR A 157 -103.00 4.69 12.12
CA THR A 157 -104.00 3.61 12.16
C THR A 157 -104.62 3.48 13.55
N ALA A 158 -103.83 3.61 14.61
CA ALA A 158 -104.31 3.61 15.99
C ALA A 158 -105.20 4.83 16.27
N GLY A 159 -104.82 6.02 15.78
CA GLY A 159 -105.64 7.24 15.84
C GLY A 159 -106.99 7.04 15.15
N ALA A 160 -107.00 6.53 13.92
CA ALA A 160 -108.24 6.26 13.19
C ALA A 160 -109.15 5.24 13.91
N LYS A 161 -108.57 4.23 14.58
CA LYS A 161 -109.34 3.28 15.42
C LYS A 161 -109.90 3.94 16.68
N ALA A 162 -109.14 4.83 17.32
CA ALA A 162 -109.62 5.60 18.47
C ALA A 162 -110.76 6.54 18.08
N ASP A 163 -110.65 7.23 16.95
CA ASP A 163 -111.70 8.10 16.41
C ASP A 163 -112.97 7.31 16.07
N ALA A 164 -112.83 6.12 15.47
CA ALA A 164 -113.96 5.24 15.19
C ALA A 164 -114.64 4.72 16.47
N ALA A 165 -113.86 4.39 17.50
CA ALA A 165 -114.39 3.99 18.81
C ALA A 165 -115.12 5.14 19.50
N LEU A 166 -114.61 6.37 19.40
CA LEU A 166 -115.26 7.57 19.93
C LEU A 166 -116.58 7.87 19.19
N ALA A 167 -116.60 7.70 17.87
CA ALA A 167 -117.82 7.85 17.07
C ALA A 167 -118.90 6.81 17.43
N ASP A 168 -118.52 5.55 17.63
CA ASP A 168 -119.42 4.48 18.08
C ASP A 168 -119.97 4.75 19.49
N LEU A 169 -119.11 5.21 20.42
CA LEU A 169 -119.54 5.60 21.76
C LEU A 169 -120.56 6.76 21.71
N ASN A 170 -120.29 7.79 20.90
CA ASN A 170 -121.21 8.92 20.73
C ASN A 170 -122.55 8.48 20.09
N ALA A 171 -122.53 7.57 19.13
CA ALA A 171 -123.73 7.02 18.52
C ALA A 171 -124.58 6.22 19.54
N LYS A 172 -123.93 5.40 20.39
CA LYS A 172 -124.60 4.67 21.47
C LYS A 172 -125.18 5.60 22.53
N LEU A 173 -124.48 6.68 22.88
CA LEU A 173 -124.95 7.67 23.83
C LEU A 173 -126.19 8.41 23.28
N LEU A 174 -126.16 8.80 22.00
CA LEU A 174 -127.30 9.41 21.33
C LEU A 174 -128.50 8.47 21.25
N ALA A 175 -128.29 7.20 20.89
CA ALA A 175 -129.34 6.19 20.86
C ALA A 175 -129.96 5.94 22.24
N SER A 176 -129.12 5.92 23.29
CA SER A 176 -129.59 5.78 24.67
C SER A 176 -130.41 7.00 25.13
N GLY A 177 -130.02 8.21 24.71
CA GLY A 177 -130.78 9.44 24.92
C GLY A 177 -132.17 9.39 24.27
N ILE A 178 -132.24 8.95 23.00
CA ILE A 178 -133.51 8.79 22.26
C ILE A 178 -134.44 7.80 22.97
N VAL A 179 -133.91 6.68 23.48
CA VAL A 179 -134.70 5.68 24.23
C VAL A 179 -135.23 6.27 25.56
N LEU A 180 -134.40 7.04 26.26
CA LEU A 180 -134.79 7.70 27.50
C LEU A 180 -135.89 8.74 27.26
N ASP A 181 -135.76 9.57 26.23
CA ASP A 181 -136.77 10.57 25.85
C ASP A 181 -138.09 9.91 25.47
N ALA A 182 -138.06 8.79 24.72
CA ALA A 182 -139.24 8.02 24.38
C ALA A 182 -139.92 7.41 25.61
N ALA A 183 -139.14 6.95 26.59
CA ALA A 183 -139.67 6.43 27.86
C ALA A 183 -140.33 7.53 28.71
N LEU A 184 -139.71 8.71 28.78
CA LEU A 184 -140.26 9.90 29.44
C LEU A 184 -141.57 10.36 28.79
N ALA A 185 -141.62 10.45 27.45
CA ALA A 185 -142.84 10.81 26.72
C ALA A 185 -143.99 9.80 26.97
N LYS A 186 -143.67 8.51 27.06
CA LYS A 186 -144.65 7.46 27.38
C LYS A 186 -145.16 7.56 28.82
N ALA A 187 -144.29 7.90 29.77
CA ALA A 187 -144.69 8.14 31.15
C ALA A 187 -145.61 9.36 31.26
N ASP A 188 -145.30 10.44 30.55
CA ASP A 188 -146.09 11.67 30.53
C ASP A 188 -147.49 11.46 29.93
N SER A 189 -147.59 10.72 28.82
CA SER A 189 -148.87 10.32 28.21
C SER A 189 -149.76 9.53 29.18
N LYS A 190 -149.17 8.57 29.92
CA LYS A 190 -149.92 7.80 30.93
C LYS A 190 -150.42 8.66 32.09
N LEU A 191 -149.64 9.66 32.48
CA LEU A 191 -149.99 10.59 33.56
C LEU A 191 -151.15 11.50 33.13
N VAL A 192 -151.12 11.98 31.88
CA VAL A 192 -152.23 12.73 31.27
C VAL A 192 -153.50 11.88 31.17
N GLU A 193 -153.40 10.63 30.69
CA GLU A 193 -154.54 9.71 30.61
C GLU A 193 -155.17 9.43 31.98
N ALA A 194 -154.33 9.21 33.00
CA ALA A 194 -154.79 9.01 34.38
C ALA A 194 -155.54 10.24 34.90
N ARG A 195 -155.05 11.44 34.58
CA ARG A 195 -155.70 12.70 34.99
C ARG A 195 -157.04 12.92 34.30
N VAL A 196 -157.11 12.69 32.97
CA VAL A 196 -158.37 12.77 32.22
C VAL A 196 -159.42 11.79 32.77
N THR A 197 -158.98 10.58 33.13
CA THR A 197 -159.86 9.57 33.73
C THR A 197 -160.41 10.02 35.09
N ALA A 198 -159.58 10.64 35.93
CA ALA A 198 -160.01 11.21 37.21
C ALA A 198 -161.02 12.36 37.01
N ASP A 199 -160.74 13.29 36.09
CA ASP A 199 -161.62 14.43 35.81
C ASP A 199 -163.00 13.98 35.28
N LEU A 200 -163.02 12.96 34.42
CA LEU A 200 -164.27 12.38 33.91
C LEU A 200 -165.10 11.70 35.01
N ALA A 201 -164.44 11.05 35.98
CA ALA A 201 -165.11 10.43 37.11
C ALA A 201 -165.79 11.48 38.01
N VAL A 202 -165.13 12.62 38.25
CA VAL A 202 -165.69 13.76 38.99
C VAL A 202 -166.90 14.35 38.26
N SER A 203 -166.81 14.56 36.94
CA SER A 203 -167.93 15.08 36.14
C SER A 203 -169.16 14.15 36.18
N ARG A 204 -168.96 12.83 36.09
CA ARG A 204 -170.04 11.85 36.21
C ARG A 204 -170.71 11.87 37.59
N ALA A 205 -169.94 12.08 38.65
CA ALA A 205 -170.48 12.21 40.00
C ALA A 205 -171.39 13.44 40.14
N ASN A 206 -170.95 14.59 39.59
CA ASN A 206 -171.74 15.83 39.63
C ASN A 206 -173.06 15.70 38.85
N ASN A 207 -173.05 15.11 37.65
CA ASN A 207 -174.28 14.91 36.86
C ASN A 207 -175.33 14.03 37.58
N ARG A 208 -174.88 13.03 38.35
CA ARG A 208 -175.79 12.17 39.13
C ARG A 208 -176.49 12.93 40.26
N ILE A 209 -175.79 13.88 40.87
CA ILE A 209 -176.32 14.73 41.93
C ILE A 209 -177.41 15.67 41.37
N ASP A 210 -177.17 16.26 40.19
CA ASP A 210 -178.15 17.15 39.55
C ASP A 210 -179.44 16.42 39.12
N ALA A 211 -179.29 15.20 38.60
CA ALA A 211 -180.45 14.37 38.25
C ALA A 211 -181.31 14.04 39.48
N ALA A 212 -180.67 13.66 40.60
CA ALA A 212 -181.37 13.36 41.84
C ALA A 212 -182.15 14.57 42.40
N MET A 213 -181.61 15.79 42.26
CA MET A 213 -182.32 17.01 42.67
C MET A 213 -183.54 17.31 41.79
N THR A 214 -183.48 16.99 40.50
CA THR A 214 -184.59 17.22 39.56
C THR A 214 -185.78 16.30 39.86
N ASP A 215 -185.52 15.02 40.10
CA ASP A 215 -186.56 14.03 40.39
C ASP A 215 -187.32 14.35 41.69
N LEU A 216 -186.60 14.81 42.73
CA LEU A 216 -187.20 15.21 44.00
C LEU A 216 -188.22 16.36 43.80
N ASN A 217 -187.89 17.31 42.92
CA ASN A 217 -188.74 18.47 42.67
C ASN A 217 -189.98 18.12 41.85
N ALA A 218 -189.89 17.12 40.97
CA ALA A 218 -191.04 16.65 40.18
C ALA A 218 -192.10 15.95 41.05
N GLU A 219 -191.68 15.15 42.04
CA GLU A 219 -192.63 14.44 42.89
C GLU A 219 -193.39 15.38 43.85
N ALA A 220 -192.78 16.49 44.27
CA ALA A 220 -193.46 17.52 45.06
C ALA A 220 -194.68 18.13 44.34
N ASN A 221 -194.57 18.41 43.03
CA ASN A 221 -195.66 19.03 42.25
C ASN A 221 -196.84 18.08 42.01
N ARG A 222 -196.57 16.78 41.86
CA ARG A 222 -197.61 15.76 41.64
C ARG A 222 -198.54 15.59 42.84
N ALA A 223 -198.02 15.77 44.05
CA ALA A 223 -198.82 15.63 45.27
C ALA A 223 -199.91 16.72 45.36
N GLN A 224 -199.63 17.94 44.91
CA GLN A 224 -200.55 19.09 45.01
C GLN A 224 -201.79 18.97 44.12
N GLY A 225 -201.65 18.47 42.88
CA GLY A 225 -202.76 18.42 41.92
C GLY A 225 -203.88 17.42 42.24
N LYS A 226 -203.64 16.48 43.17
CA LYS A 226 -204.66 15.48 43.55
C LYS A 226 -205.71 16.04 44.50
N ASP A 227 -205.39 17.04 45.31
CA ASP A 227 -206.31 17.60 46.31
C ASP A 227 -207.42 18.46 45.67
N GLU A 228 -207.14 19.15 44.56
CA GLU A 228 -208.12 20.03 43.87
C GLU A 228 -209.26 19.29 43.15
N LEU A 229 -209.07 18.00 42.83
CA LEU A 229 -210.05 17.24 42.04
C LEU A 229 -211.24 16.75 42.89
N LEU A 230 -211.06 16.63 44.21
CA LEU A 230 -212.08 16.07 45.09
C LEU A 230 -213.25 17.04 45.32
N ASP A 231 -212.99 18.34 45.39
CA ASP A 231 -214.01 19.36 45.69
C ASP A 231 -215.12 19.46 44.63
N ARG A 232 -214.78 19.37 43.34
CA ARG A 232 -215.76 19.56 42.24
C ARG A 232 -216.84 18.50 42.17
N ARG A 233 -216.64 17.31 42.73
CA ARG A 233 -217.61 16.20 42.63
C ARG A 233 -218.80 16.38 43.58
N ILE A 234 -218.65 17.17 44.63
CA ILE A 234 -219.67 17.32 45.69
C ILE A 234 -220.83 18.22 45.22
N ASP A 235 -220.57 19.23 44.39
CA ASP A 235 -221.59 20.22 43.97
C ASP A 235 -222.67 19.68 43.02
N SER A 236 -222.34 18.70 42.17
CA SER A 236 -223.22 18.29 41.06
C SER A 236 -224.43 17.45 41.47
N LEU A 237 -224.47 16.92 42.70
CA LEU A 237 -225.49 15.95 43.14
C LEU A 237 -226.81 16.62 43.60
N THR A 238 -226.84 17.93 43.80
CA THR A 238 -227.95 18.63 44.48
C THR A 238 -229.17 18.95 43.57
N VAL A 239 -229.10 18.77 42.24
CA VAL A 239 -230.08 19.36 41.28
C VAL A 239 -231.20 18.42 40.78
N ILE A 240 -231.15 17.10 41.02
CA ILE A 240 -231.94 16.10 40.26
C ILE A 240 -233.44 15.96 40.66
N THR A 241 -233.92 16.59 41.72
CA THR A 241 -235.18 16.20 42.40
C THR A 241 -236.54 16.58 41.75
N ASN A 242 -236.61 17.16 40.54
CA ASN A 242 -237.85 17.81 40.02
C ASN A 242 -238.42 17.34 38.64
N LYS A 243 -238.26 16.07 38.19
CA LYS A 243 -238.83 15.57 36.88
C LYS A 243 -239.80 14.38 37.01
N ASN A 244 -240.68 14.18 36.01
CA ASN A 244 -241.73 13.14 35.95
C ASN A 244 -241.29 11.82 35.25
N ASP A 245 -241.92 10.70 35.62
CA ASP A 245 -241.46 9.31 35.38
C ASP A 245 -241.22 8.89 33.91
N GLY A 246 -242.00 9.40 32.95
CA GLY A 246 -241.86 9.03 31.53
C GLY A 246 -240.56 9.55 30.90
N GLU A 247 -240.17 10.78 31.23
CA GLU A 247 -238.92 11.40 30.77
C GLU A 247 -237.70 10.76 31.42
N VAL A 248 -237.80 10.41 32.72
CA VAL A 248 -236.77 9.69 33.46
C VAL A 248 -236.49 8.33 32.80
N ARG A 249 -237.51 7.56 32.43
CA ARG A 249 -237.32 6.24 31.78
C ARG A 249 -236.68 6.33 30.39
N ALA A 250 -237.06 7.31 29.57
CA ALA A 250 -236.48 7.47 28.23
C ALA A 250 -235.00 7.89 28.28
N LEU A 251 -234.65 8.79 29.20
CA LEU A 251 -233.26 9.17 29.46
C LEU A 251 -232.44 8.00 30.01
N ILE A 252 -233.01 7.21 30.93
CA ILE A 252 -232.37 5.99 31.45
C ILE A 252 -232.08 4.99 30.31
N GLU A 253 -233.04 4.73 29.41
CA GLU A 253 -232.81 3.75 28.33
C GLU A 253 -231.80 4.24 27.30
N THR A 254 -231.83 5.54 26.96
CA THR A 254 -230.83 6.14 26.05
C THR A 254 -229.44 6.07 26.67
N GLU A 255 -229.30 6.47 27.93
CA GLU A 255 -228.05 6.37 28.70
C GLU A 255 -227.57 4.92 28.83
N ARG A 256 -228.50 3.97 29.01
CA ARG A 256 -228.18 2.53 29.05
C ARG A 256 -227.58 2.06 27.72
N LEU A 257 -228.14 2.47 26.59
CA LEU A 257 -227.62 2.13 25.26
C LEU A 257 -226.27 2.78 24.99
N VAL A 258 -226.11 4.08 25.27
CA VAL A 258 -224.83 4.80 25.13
C VAL A 258 -223.74 4.14 25.97
N ARG A 259 -224.00 3.84 27.25
CA ARG A 259 -223.05 3.13 28.10
C ARG A 259 -222.73 1.74 27.56
N THR A 260 -223.70 1.03 27.01
CA THR A 260 -223.48 -0.30 26.45
C THR A 260 -222.56 -0.24 25.23
N ASP A 261 -222.75 0.75 24.36
CA ASP A 261 -221.91 0.95 23.18
C ASP A 261 -220.51 1.45 23.54
N ASP A 262 -220.38 2.37 24.50
CA ASP A 262 -219.10 2.83 25.05
C ASP A 262 -218.33 1.69 25.71
N VAL A 263 -219.00 0.87 26.53
CA VAL A 263 -218.39 -0.33 27.13
C VAL A 263 -217.93 -1.30 26.05
N ARG A 264 -218.71 -1.49 24.97
CA ARG A 264 -218.31 -2.35 23.84
C ARG A 264 -217.12 -1.79 23.07
N ALA A 265 -217.07 -0.47 22.83
CA ALA A 265 -215.95 0.20 22.17
C ALA A 265 -214.68 0.17 23.03
N ILE A 266 -214.81 0.36 24.35
CA ILE A 266 -213.71 0.21 25.31
C ILE A 266 -213.20 -1.23 25.32
N ALA A 267 -214.09 -2.23 25.35
CA ALA A 267 -213.71 -3.64 25.30
C ALA A 267 -212.92 -3.96 24.01
N GLN A 268 -213.38 -3.51 22.85
CA GLN A 268 -212.66 -3.68 21.58
C GLN A 268 -211.28 -3.00 21.58
N ARG A 269 -211.17 -1.79 22.15
CA ARG A 269 -209.88 -1.10 22.31
C ARG A 269 -208.96 -1.86 23.26
N ILE A 270 -209.49 -2.38 24.36
CA ILE A 270 -208.74 -3.21 25.31
C ILE A 270 -208.22 -4.46 24.60
N ASP A 271 -209.07 -5.18 23.86
CA ASP A 271 -208.66 -6.39 23.12
C ASP A 271 -207.58 -6.09 22.08
N SER A 272 -207.71 -4.96 21.36
CA SER A 272 -206.68 -4.51 20.41
C SER A 272 -205.35 -4.17 21.08
N VAL A 273 -205.39 -3.47 22.22
CA VAL A 273 -204.20 -3.12 23.01
C VAL A 273 -203.56 -4.38 23.59
N VAL A 274 -204.36 -5.32 24.11
CA VAL A 274 -203.88 -6.61 24.61
C VAL A 274 -203.22 -7.41 23.49
N THR A 275 -203.82 -7.42 22.30
CA THR A 275 -203.26 -8.12 21.13
C THR A 275 -201.94 -7.49 20.67
N ASP A 276 -201.87 -6.16 20.52
CA ASP A 276 -200.62 -5.46 20.14
C ASP A 276 -199.54 -5.63 21.20
N TYR A 277 -199.89 -5.52 22.49
CA TYR A 277 -198.96 -5.76 23.60
C TYR A 277 -198.42 -7.19 23.58
N THR A 278 -199.29 -8.19 23.47
CA THR A 278 -198.90 -9.61 23.45
C THR A 278 -198.00 -9.91 22.24
N SER A 279 -198.29 -9.32 21.08
CA SER A 279 -197.46 -9.45 19.88
C SER A 279 -196.07 -8.82 20.07
N ARG A 280 -196.02 -7.57 20.56
CA ARG A 280 -194.76 -6.86 20.83
C ARG A 280 -193.93 -7.54 21.92
N ASP A 281 -194.57 -8.05 22.96
CA ASP A 281 -193.92 -8.83 24.02
C ASP A 281 -193.30 -10.10 23.44
N SER A 282 -194.03 -10.85 22.63
CA SER A 282 -193.52 -12.03 21.92
C SER A 282 -192.33 -11.73 21.01
N VAL A 283 -192.41 -10.66 20.21
CA VAL A 283 -191.31 -10.22 19.33
C VAL A 283 -190.09 -9.79 20.15
N THR A 284 -190.31 -9.04 21.23
CA THR A 284 -189.23 -8.57 22.11
C THR A 284 -188.56 -9.74 22.82
N ASN A 285 -189.33 -10.66 23.38
CA ASN A 285 -188.82 -11.88 24.03
C ASN A 285 -188.06 -12.77 23.04
N THR A 286 -188.52 -12.88 21.79
CA THR A 286 -187.81 -13.61 20.73
C THR A 286 -186.46 -12.95 20.41
N ARG A 287 -186.43 -11.61 20.26
CA ARG A 287 -185.18 -10.86 20.02
C ARG A 287 -184.21 -10.97 21.19
N ILE A 288 -184.69 -10.83 22.43
CA ILE A 288 -183.88 -11.00 23.64
C ILE A 288 -183.30 -12.41 23.68
N THR A 289 -184.12 -13.45 23.46
CA THR A 289 -183.67 -14.84 23.45
C THR A 289 -182.62 -15.10 22.37
N THR A 290 -182.82 -14.55 21.17
CA THR A 290 -181.86 -14.67 20.07
C THR A 290 -180.53 -13.99 20.41
N GLN A 291 -180.58 -12.78 20.96
CA GLN A 291 -179.40 -12.02 21.34
C GLN A 291 -178.64 -12.71 22.50
N VAL A 292 -179.35 -13.21 23.51
CA VAL A 292 -178.76 -13.96 24.63
C VAL A 292 -178.06 -15.22 24.11
N THR A 293 -178.67 -15.93 23.16
CA THR A 293 -178.08 -17.12 22.54
C THR A 293 -176.81 -16.77 21.76
N ALA A 294 -176.85 -15.71 20.95
CA ALA A 294 -175.69 -15.25 20.18
C ALA A 294 -174.52 -14.78 21.06
N LEU A 295 -174.82 -14.02 22.12
CA LEU A 295 -173.81 -13.58 23.09
C LEU A 295 -173.20 -14.77 23.84
N SER A 296 -174.02 -15.72 24.29
CA SER A 296 -173.52 -16.92 24.97
C SER A 296 -172.62 -17.77 24.05
N ALA A 297 -172.96 -17.87 22.77
CA ALA A 297 -172.12 -18.54 21.78
C ALA A 297 -170.79 -17.81 21.54
N ALA A 298 -170.81 -16.47 21.49
CA ALA A 298 -169.61 -15.65 21.36
C ALA A 298 -168.71 -15.76 22.60
N ASP A 299 -169.28 -15.72 23.80
CA ASP A 299 -168.55 -15.90 25.06
C ASP A 299 -167.88 -17.28 25.14
N ARG A 300 -168.59 -18.35 24.71
CA ARG A 300 -168.00 -19.69 24.62
C ARG A 300 -166.84 -19.74 23.63
N ALA A 301 -166.98 -19.15 22.45
CA ALA A 301 -165.91 -19.11 21.44
C ALA A 301 -164.69 -18.29 21.92
N LEU A 302 -164.92 -17.21 22.67
CA LEU A 302 -163.86 -16.42 23.28
C LEU A 302 -163.15 -17.22 24.38
N GLY A 303 -163.89 -17.97 25.21
CA GLY A 303 -163.34 -18.90 26.18
C GLY A 303 -162.43 -19.96 25.53
N GLU A 304 -162.90 -20.63 24.47
CA GLU A 304 -162.11 -21.62 23.73
C GLU A 304 -160.82 -21.03 23.13
N ARG A 305 -160.88 -19.79 22.61
CA ARG A 305 -159.69 -19.08 22.11
C ARG A 305 -158.71 -18.74 23.24
N ILE A 306 -159.20 -18.31 24.39
CA ILE A 306 -158.37 -18.03 25.57
C ILE A 306 -157.68 -19.31 26.04
N ASP A 307 -158.40 -20.43 26.10
CA ASP A 307 -157.84 -21.73 26.49
C ASP A 307 -156.77 -22.20 25.51
N THR A 308 -157.01 -22.01 24.21
CA THR A 308 -156.04 -22.34 23.15
C THR A 308 -154.78 -21.50 23.29
N VAL A 309 -154.91 -20.17 23.36
CA VAL A 309 -153.76 -19.25 23.53
C VAL A 309 -153.01 -19.54 24.82
N THR A 310 -153.71 -19.85 25.91
CA THR A 310 -153.10 -20.21 27.20
C THR A 310 -152.28 -21.49 27.07
N THR A 311 -152.80 -22.49 26.35
CA THR A 311 -152.11 -23.75 26.12
C THR A 311 -150.88 -23.57 25.24
N GLU A 312 -151.00 -22.83 24.14
CA GLU A 312 -149.89 -22.51 23.24
C GLU A 312 -148.80 -21.70 23.95
N PHE A 313 -149.17 -20.72 24.77
CA PHE A 313 -148.22 -19.92 25.54
C PHE A 313 -147.46 -20.77 26.56
N LYS A 314 -148.16 -21.63 27.32
CA LYS A 314 -147.51 -22.57 28.27
C LYS A 314 -146.55 -23.53 27.56
N ALA A 315 -146.92 -24.02 26.38
CA ALA A 315 -146.05 -24.88 25.59
C ALA A 315 -144.81 -24.13 25.09
N ALA A 316 -144.97 -22.89 24.60
CA ALA A 316 -143.86 -22.06 24.15
C ALA A 316 -142.92 -21.65 25.29
N ASP A 317 -143.47 -21.34 26.47
CA ASP A 317 -142.72 -21.02 27.69
C ASP A 317 -141.91 -22.22 28.18
N SER A 318 -142.52 -23.41 28.20
CA SER A 318 -141.84 -24.67 28.54
C SER A 318 -140.72 -25.01 27.54
N ALA A 319 -140.97 -24.85 26.24
CA ALA A 319 -139.96 -25.07 25.19
C ALA A 319 -138.80 -24.06 25.31
N THR A 320 -139.09 -22.79 25.58
CA THR A 320 -138.08 -21.75 25.77
C THR A 320 -137.25 -22.02 27.02
N SER A 321 -137.89 -22.37 28.13
CA SER A 321 -137.21 -22.75 29.37
C SER A 321 -136.27 -23.94 29.16
N THR A 322 -136.72 -24.98 28.44
CA THR A 322 -135.89 -26.13 28.10
C THR A 322 -134.67 -25.73 27.27
N ARG A 323 -134.86 -24.92 26.21
CA ARG A 323 -133.75 -24.42 25.38
C ARG A 323 -132.74 -23.57 26.17
N ILE A 324 -133.22 -22.77 27.12
CA ILE A 324 -132.36 -21.98 28.01
C ILE A 324 -131.56 -22.94 28.90
N THR A 325 -132.19 -23.92 29.53
CA THR A 325 -131.52 -24.92 30.37
C THR A 325 -130.46 -25.70 29.59
N ASP A 326 -130.78 -26.17 28.39
CA ASP A 326 -129.84 -26.91 27.55
C ASP A 326 -128.65 -26.03 27.13
N SER A 327 -128.92 -24.77 26.78
CA SER A 327 -127.86 -23.82 26.41
C SER A 327 -126.94 -23.52 27.60
N VAL A 328 -127.50 -23.35 28.80
CA VAL A 328 -126.71 -23.16 30.03
C VAL A 328 -125.85 -24.39 30.31
N ALA A 329 -126.42 -25.59 30.22
CA ALA A 329 -125.67 -26.84 30.44
C ALA A 329 -124.53 -27.01 29.43
N ALA A 330 -124.76 -26.71 28.15
CA ALA A 330 -123.74 -26.77 27.10
C ALA A 330 -122.60 -25.76 27.34
N LEU A 331 -122.94 -24.54 27.75
CA LEU A 331 -121.94 -23.52 28.09
C LEU A 331 -121.12 -23.90 29.33
N SER A 332 -121.76 -24.41 30.39
CA SER A 332 -121.02 -24.89 31.57
C SER A 332 -120.06 -26.04 31.25
N ALA A 333 -120.48 -27.00 30.41
CA ALA A 333 -119.60 -28.08 29.97
C ALA A 333 -118.41 -27.57 29.13
N ALA A 334 -118.65 -26.56 28.28
CA ALA A 334 -117.58 -25.91 27.52
C ALA A 334 -116.59 -25.17 28.43
N ASP A 335 -117.09 -24.44 29.43
CA ASP A 335 -116.26 -23.73 30.42
C ASP A 335 -115.40 -24.71 31.22
N GLU A 336 -115.95 -25.84 31.66
CA GLU A 336 -115.18 -26.90 32.34
C GLU A 336 -114.09 -27.49 31.43
N ALA A 337 -114.38 -27.71 30.15
CA ALA A 337 -113.41 -28.23 29.19
C ALA A 337 -112.29 -27.21 28.91
N ILE A 338 -112.62 -25.93 28.82
CA ILE A 338 -111.66 -24.84 28.69
C ILE A 338 -110.79 -24.75 29.95
N GLY A 339 -111.39 -24.82 31.14
CA GLY A 339 -110.66 -24.84 32.42
C GLY A 339 -109.61 -25.95 32.46
N LYS A 340 -110.00 -27.20 32.14
CA LYS A 340 -109.06 -28.34 32.07
C LYS A 340 -107.93 -28.14 31.06
N ARG A 341 -108.22 -27.54 29.89
CA ARG A 341 -107.19 -27.21 28.89
C ARG A 341 -106.23 -26.15 29.39
N VAL A 342 -106.75 -25.12 30.07
CA VAL A 342 -105.94 -24.06 30.68
C VAL A 342 -105.02 -24.66 31.75
N ASP A 343 -105.54 -25.49 32.65
CA ASP A 343 -104.74 -26.13 33.70
C ASP A 343 -103.63 -27.01 33.10
N SER A 344 -103.94 -27.78 32.05
CA SER A 344 -102.96 -28.59 31.34
C SER A 344 -101.86 -27.74 30.70
N ILE A 345 -102.22 -26.63 30.06
CA ILE A 345 -101.25 -25.71 29.43
C ILE A 345 -100.37 -25.06 30.50
N VAL A 346 -100.97 -24.58 31.60
CA VAL A 346 -100.23 -23.98 32.72
C VAL A 346 -99.23 -24.98 33.29
N THR A 347 -99.62 -26.24 33.45
CA THR A 347 -98.74 -27.30 33.95
C THR A 347 -97.58 -27.57 32.98
N ASP A 348 -97.86 -27.74 31.68
CA ASP A 348 -96.84 -27.99 30.66
C ASP A 348 -95.84 -26.84 30.54
N VAL A 349 -96.33 -25.59 30.50
CA VAL A 349 -95.49 -24.39 30.47
C VAL A 349 -94.62 -24.31 31.71
N THR A 350 -95.18 -24.55 32.90
CA THR A 350 -94.44 -24.51 34.16
C THR A 350 -93.32 -25.55 34.21
N MET A 351 -93.61 -26.79 33.76
CA MET A 351 -92.60 -27.86 33.69
C MET A 351 -91.50 -27.53 32.69
N LYS A 352 -91.86 -27.05 31.48
CA LYS A 352 -90.89 -26.68 30.45
C LYS A 352 -90.02 -25.49 30.86
N ASP A 353 -90.60 -24.49 31.53
CA ASP A 353 -89.86 -23.35 32.04
C ASP A 353 -88.88 -23.76 33.14
N THR A 354 -89.29 -24.65 34.05
CA THR A 354 -88.41 -25.21 35.09
C THR A 354 -87.25 -26.01 34.47
N ALA A 355 -87.54 -26.87 33.48
CA ALA A 355 -86.53 -27.64 32.77
C ALA A 355 -85.56 -26.74 31.98
N THR A 356 -86.07 -25.72 31.31
CA THR A 356 -85.26 -24.75 30.56
C THR A 356 -84.35 -23.97 31.49
N ARG A 357 -84.85 -23.50 32.64
CA ARG A 357 -84.03 -22.81 33.65
C ARG A 357 -82.92 -23.72 34.20
N ALA A 358 -83.23 -24.98 34.49
CA ALA A 358 -82.22 -25.94 34.94
C ALA A 358 -81.13 -26.17 33.89
N GLU A 359 -81.49 -26.28 32.61
CA GLU A 359 -80.53 -26.47 31.52
C GLU A 359 -79.69 -25.22 31.27
N ILE A 360 -80.27 -24.02 31.34
CA ILE A 360 -79.54 -22.75 31.29
C ILE A 360 -78.49 -22.71 32.40
N SER A 361 -78.87 -22.95 33.65
CA SER A 361 -77.94 -22.95 34.78
C SER A 361 -76.82 -23.98 34.63
N ARG A 362 -77.13 -25.17 34.07
CA ARG A 362 -76.12 -26.20 33.78
C ARG A 362 -75.12 -25.73 32.72
N VAL A 363 -75.59 -25.10 31.65
CA VAL A 363 -74.75 -24.58 30.56
C VAL A 363 -73.89 -23.40 31.04
N GLU A 364 -74.43 -22.51 31.87
CA GLU A 364 -73.70 -21.40 32.48
C GLU A 364 -72.56 -21.92 33.36
N LEU A 365 -72.84 -22.88 34.25
CA LEU A 365 -71.82 -23.49 35.12
C LEU A 365 -70.73 -24.21 34.31
N ALA A 366 -71.12 -24.96 33.28
CA ALA A 366 -70.18 -25.66 32.41
C ALA A 366 -69.29 -24.69 31.61
N SER A 367 -69.85 -23.57 31.17
CA SER A 367 -69.09 -22.53 30.46
C SER A 367 -68.13 -21.79 31.40
N SER A 368 -68.59 -21.38 32.57
CA SER A 368 -67.74 -20.76 33.60
C SER A 368 -66.58 -21.66 34.04
N THR A 369 -66.84 -22.97 34.19
CA THR A 369 -65.79 -23.95 34.51
C THR A 369 -64.75 -24.06 33.39
N ARG A 370 -65.20 -24.10 32.11
CA ARG A 370 -64.29 -24.12 30.95
C ARG A 370 -63.46 -22.85 30.86
N ASP A 371 -64.07 -21.69 31.07
CA ASP A 371 -63.39 -20.40 30.99
C ASP A 371 -62.33 -20.27 32.10
N THR A 372 -62.65 -20.74 33.31
CA THR A 372 -61.69 -20.81 34.42
C THR A 372 -60.51 -21.72 34.08
N ALA A 373 -60.77 -22.92 33.56
CA ALA A 373 -59.70 -23.85 33.17
C ALA A 373 -58.87 -23.32 32.00
N LEU A 374 -59.48 -22.60 31.05
CA LEU A 374 -58.78 -21.95 29.96
C LEU A 374 -57.90 -20.81 30.47
N GLY A 375 -58.40 -19.98 31.40
CA GLY A 375 -57.62 -18.94 32.08
C GLY A 375 -56.37 -19.51 32.75
N GLN A 376 -56.51 -20.56 33.55
CA GLN A 376 -55.37 -21.23 34.20
C GLN A 376 -54.33 -21.76 33.20
N ARG A 377 -54.78 -22.34 32.08
CA ARG A 377 -53.89 -22.80 31.01
C ARG A 377 -53.15 -21.64 30.34
N ILE A 378 -53.85 -20.52 30.11
CA ILE A 378 -53.24 -19.30 29.56
C ILE A 378 -52.17 -18.77 30.51
N ASP A 379 -52.47 -18.66 31.81
CA ASP A 379 -51.52 -18.19 32.83
C ASP A 379 -50.27 -19.06 32.91
N THR A 380 -50.45 -20.39 32.82
CA THR A 380 -49.35 -21.35 32.78
C THR A 380 -48.48 -21.14 31.54
N VAL A 381 -49.09 -21.02 30.36
CA VAL A 381 -48.35 -20.79 29.09
C VAL A 381 -47.60 -19.46 29.13
N VAL A 382 -48.20 -18.40 29.66
CA VAL A 382 -47.55 -17.09 29.80
C VAL A 382 -46.35 -17.18 30.74
N THR A 383 -46.50 -17.86 31.87
CA THR A 383 -45.42 -18.06 32.85
C THR A 383 -44.27 -18.87 32.26
N ASP A 384 -44.56 -19.98 31.57
CA ASP A 384 -43.55 -20.81 30.90
C ASP A 384 -42.82 -20.04 29.81
N TYR A 385 -43.55 -19.30 28.98
CA TYR A 385 -42.97 -18.51 27.90
C TYR A 385 -42.04 -17.42 28.43
N THR A 386 -42.50 -16.62 29.39
CA THR A 386 -41.71 -15.53 29.98
C THR A 386 -40.47 -16.06 30.74
N GLY A 387 -40.59 -17.20 31.43
CA GLY A 387 -39.46 -17.86 32.08
C GLY A 387 -38.41 -18.36 31.09
N ARG A 388 -38.84 -18.99 29.98
CA ARG A 388 -37.93 -19.46 28.92
C ARG A 388 -37.27 -18.32 28.17
N ASP A 389 -38.00 -17.24 27.90
CA ASP A 389 -37.44 -16.04 27.27
C ASP A 389 -36.36 -15.41 28.13
N SER A 390 -36.61 -15.22 29.43
CA SER A 390 -35.63 -14.72 30.39
C SER A 390 -34.38 -15.59 30.48
N ALA A 391 -34.54 -16.91 30.55
CA ALA A 391 -33.42 -17.86 30.56
C ALA A 391 -32.62 -17.83 29.26
N THR A 392 -33.29 -17.71 28.11
CA THR A 392 -32.65 -17.59 26.79
C THR A 392 -31.86 -16.29 26.68
N ASN A 393 -32.46 -15.17 27.08
CA ASN A 393 -31.80 -13.87 27.08
C ASN A 393 -30.56 -13.87 27.97
N THR A 394 -30.64 -14.49 29.16
CA THR A 394 -29.48 -14.64 30.05
C THR A 394 -28.37 -15.46 29.38
N ARG A 395 -28.69 -16.59 28.75
CA ARG A 395 -27.71 -17.42 28.02
C ARG A 395 -27.05 -16.64 26.87
N ILE A 396 -27.83 -15.89 26.10
CA ILE A 396 -27.33 -15.03 25.01
C ILE A 396 -26.37 -13.99 25.59
N THR A 397 -26.77 -13.26 26.64
CA THR A 397 -25.93 -12.26 27.30
C THR A 397 -24.61 -12.88 27.78
N THR A 398 -24.67 -14.00 28.51
CA THR A 398 -23.47 -14.72 28.98
C THR A 398 -22.56 -15.10 27.82
N GLN A 399 -23.11 -15.62 26.73
CA GLN A 399 -22.31 -16.05 25.58
C GLN A 399 -21.69 -14.86 24.84
N VAL A 400 -22.41 -13.75 24.67
CA VAL A 400 -21.86 -12.51 24.11
C VAL A 400 -20.72 -11.97 24.97
N THR A 401 -20.88 -11.94 26.30
CA THR A 401 -19.81 -11.50 27.21
C THR A 401 -18.58 -12.41 27.12
N ALA A 402 -18.77 -13.74 27.08
CA ALA A 402 -17.67 -14.69 26.97
C ALA A 402 -16.91 -14.56 25.64
N LEU A 403 -17.62 -14.39 24.53
CA LEU A 403 -17.02 -14.19 23.21
C LEU A 403 -16.27 -12.86 23.14
N SER A 404 -16.84 -11.77 23.65
CA SER A 404 -16.16 -10.47 23.68
C SER A 404 -14.87 -10.50 24.52
N ALA A 405 -14.86 -11.22 25.65
CA ALA A 405 -13.65 -11.42 26.45
C ALA A 405 -12.59 -12.25 25.70
N ALA A 406 -13.01 -13.29 24.98
CA ALA A 406 -12.12 -14.10 24.15
C ALA A 406 -11.51 -13.27 23.00
N ASP A 407 -12.31 -12.46 22.31
CA ASP A 407 -11.85 -11.57 21.23
C ASP A 407 -10.84 -10.55 21.76
N LYS A 408 -11.08 -9.97 22.94
CA LYS A 408 -10.11 -9.07 23.59
C LYS A 408 -8.79 -9.78 23.89
N ALA A 409 -8.84 -10.98 24.48
CA ALA A 409 -7.64 -11.75 24.77
C ALA A 409 -6.87 -12.18 23.50
N LEU A 410 -7.59 -12.48 22.42
CA LEU A 410 -6.98 -12.73 21.11
C LEU A 410 -6.30 -11.47 20.56
N GLY A 411 -6.94 -10.30 20.66
CA GLY A 411 -6.34 -9.01 20.31
C GLY A 411 -5.03 -8.75 21.06
N GLU A 412 -5.03 -8.90 22.38
CA GLU A 412 -3.83 -8.73 23.21
C GLU A 412 -2.70 -9.71 22.82
N ARG A 413 -3.04 -10.96 22.49
CA ARG A 413 -2.06 -11.95 21.99
C ARG A 413 -1.50 -11.56 20.63
N ILE A 414 -2.32 -11.04 19.72
CA ILE A 414 -1.89 -10.57 18.40
C ILE A 414 -0.92 -9.38 18.57
N ASP A 415 -1.23 -8.43 19.45
CA ASP A 415 -0.35 -7.28 19.73
C ASP A 415 1.00 -7.72 20.31
N THR A 416 0.97 -8.69 21.23
CA THR A 416 2.18 -9.28 21.82
C THR A 416 3.04 -9.96 20.76
N VAL A 417 2.45 -10.86 19.96
CA VAL A 417 3.15 -11.55 18.87
C VAL A 417 3.73 -10.57 17.86
N THR A 418 2.98 -9.51 17.51
CA THR A 418 3.44 -8.46 16.60
C THR A 418 4.65 -7.71 17.16
N THR A 419 4.62 -7.40 18.46
CA THR A 419 5.72 -6.72 19.17
C THR A 419 6.97 -7.59 19.22
N ASP A 420 6.82 -8.85 19.63
CA ASP A 420 7.92 -9.82 19.72
C ASP A 420 8.56 -10.05 18.35
N PHE A 421 7.74 -10.18 17.30
CA PHE A 421 8.22 -10.35 15.94
C PHE A 421 9.05 -9.14 15.48
N LYS A 422 8.56 -7.91 15.70
CA LYS A 422 9.31 -6.68 15.36
C LYS A 422 10.62 -6.57 16.13
N ALA A 423 10.64 -6.94 17.41
CA ALA A 423 11.86 -6.94 18.22
C ALA A 423 12.87 -7.98 17.71
N ALA A 424 12.42 -9.18 17.37
CA ALA A 424 13.25 -10.23 16.81
C ALA A 424 13.82 -9.86 15.43
N ASP A 425 13.01 -9.24 14.57
CA ASP A 425 13.41 -8.73 13.26
C ASP A 425 14.49 -7.64 13.39
N ALA A 426 14.29 -6.68 14.29
CA ALA A 426 15.28 -5.64 14.59
C ALA A 426 16.59 -6.23 15.11
N ALA A 427 16.52 -7.17 16.07
CA ALA A 427 17.71 -7.85 16.62
C ALA A 427 18.46 -8.65 15.54
N THR A 428 17.73 -9.33 14.66
CA THR A 428 18.31 -10.07 13.53
C THR A 428 18.98 -9.10 12.55
N SER A 429 18.32 -8.00 12.21
CA SER A 429 18.88 -6.95 11.36
C SER A 429 20.18 -6.37 11.94
N THR A 430 20.21 -6.05 13.23
CA THR A 430 21.43 -5.61 13.91
C THR A 430 22.54 -6.66 13.86
N ARG A 431 22.22 -7.95 14.10
CA ARG A 431 23.20 -9.04 13.99
C ARG A 431 23.79 -9.16 12.58
N ILE A 432 22.95 -9.03 11.54
CA ILE A 432 23.39 -9.06 10.14
C ILE A 432 24.30 -7.86 9.86
N ILE A 433 23.90 -6.65 10.26
CA ILE A 433 24.72 -5.44 10.09
C ILE A 433 26.09 -5.62 10.75
N ASN A 434 26.12 -6.03 12.02
CA ASN A 434 27.37 -6.23 12.75
C ASN A 434 28.25 -7.31 12.10
N ALA A 435 27.65 -8.41 11.62
CA ALA A 435 28.39 -9.45 10.92
C ALA A 435 28.99 -8.94 9.60
N VAL A 436 28.22 -8.17 8.82
CA VAL A 436 28.70 -7.54 7.58
C VAL A 436 29.84 -6.55 7.87
N THR A 437 29.70 -5.71 8.89
CA THR A 437 30.77 -4.79 9.31
C THR A 437 32.04 -5.55 9.72
N ALA A 438 31.91 -6.58 10.56
CA ALA A 438 33.05 -7.39 11.00
C ALA A 438 33.75 -8.08 9.83
N LEU A 439 32.99 -8.60 8.85
CA LEU A 439 33.55 -9.19 7.63
C LEU A 439 34.26 -8.13 6.77
N SER A 440 33.66 -6.95 6.59
CA SER A 440 34.28 -5.84 5.85
C SER A 440 35.59 -5.37 6.49
N ASP A 441 35.64 -5.29 7.83
CA ASP A 441 36.85 -4.92 8.57
C ASP A 441 37.94 -5.99 8.43
N ALA A 442 37.55 -7.28 8.46
CA ALA A 442 38.45 -8.40 8.25
C ALA A 442 39.00 -8.41 6.80
N ASP A 443 38.17 -8.12 5.81
CA ASP A 443 38.58 -7.99 4.41
C ASP A 443 39.55 -6.81 4.23
N ALA A 444 39.27 -5.65 4.83
CA ALA A 444 40.17 -4.50 4.81
C ALA A 444 41.51 -4.78 5.53
N ALA A 445 41.50 -5.51 6.64
CA ALA A 445 42.71 -5.97 7.32
C ALA A 445 43.52 -6.96 6.46
N THR A 446 42.84 -7.88 5.78
CA THR A 446 43.45 -8.82 4.84
C THR A 446 44.06 -8.09 3.65
N GLY A 447 43.35 -7.11 3.08
CA GLY A 447 43.87 -6.23 2.02
C GLY A 447 45.16 -5.53 2.44
N ARG A 448 45.18 -4.89 3.62
CA ARG A 448 46.41 -4.26 4.16
C ARG A 448 47.57 -5.25 4.34
N ARG A 449 47.29 -6.48 4.81
CA ARG A 449 48.31 -7.54 4.91
C ARG A 449 48.87 -7.93 3.54
N VAL A 450 48.00 -8.07 2.54
CA VAL A 450 48.39 -8.35 1.16
C VAL A 450 49.26 -7.21 0.62
N ASP A 451 48.84 -5.96 0.76
CA ASP A 451 49.61 -4.79 0.30
C ASP A 451 51.00 -4.72 0.96
N SER A 452 51.07 -5.01 2.26
CA SER A 452 52.34 -5.06 2.99
C SER A 452 53.25 -6.18 2.49
N ILE A 453 52.71 -7.37 2.22
CA ILE A 453 53.47 -8.49 1.65
C ILE A 453 53.95 -8.14 0.25
N VAL A 454 53.09 -7.58 -0.60
CA VAL A 454 53.45 -7.13 -1.96
C VAL A 454 54.59 -6.12 -1.91
N THR A 455 54.53 -5.15 -0.99
CA THR A 455 55.58 -4.14 -0.79
C THR A 455 56.90 -4.76 -0.34
N ASP A 456 56.86 -5.66 0.65
CA ASP A 456 58.04 -6.36 1.16
C ASP A 456 58.70 -7.23 0.08
N VAL A 457 57.90 -8.02 -0.65
CA VAL A 457 58.37 -8.84 -1.77
C VAL A 457 58.99 -7.96 -2.86
N THR A 458 58.33 -6.87 -3.26
CA THR A 458 58.84 -5.96 -4.29
C THR A 458 60.17 -5.31 -3.88
N THR A 459 60.30 -4.94 -2.61
CA THR A 459 61.52 -4.36 -2.04
C THR A 459 62.65 -5.39 -2.01
N LYS A 460 62.38 -6.60 -1.53
CA LYS A 460 63.35 -7.71 -1.49
C LYS A 460 63.79 -8.14 -2.89
N ASP A 461 62.86 -8.19 -3.85
CA ASP A 461 63.13 -8.49 -5.26
C ASP A 461 64.05 -7.41 -5.88
N THR A 462 63.76 -6.14 -5.63
CA THR A 462 64.61 -5.02 -6.08
C THR A 462 66.01 -5.06 -5.45
N ALA A 463 66.11 -5.33 -4.14
CA ALA A 463 67.39 -5.48 -3.45
C ALA A 463 68.18 -6.68 -3.96
N THR A 464 67.50 -7.80 -4.22
CA THR A 464 68.11 -9.01 -4.78
C THR A 464 68.65 -8.73 -6.18
N ARG A 465 67.87 -8.07 -7.06
CA ARG A 465 68.35 -7.64 -8.39
C ARG A 465 69.57 -6.72 -8.29
N ALA A 466 69.59 -5.77 -7.35
CA ALA A 466 70.73 -4.89 -7.14
C ALA A 466 71.98 -5.63 -6.65
N GLU A 467 71.83 -6.61 -5.75
CA GLU A 467 72.94 -7.50 -5.33
C GLU A 467 73.46 -8.34 -6.49
N ILE A 468 72.56 -8.95 -7.28
CA ILE A 468 72.93 -9.70 -8.50
C ILE A 468 73.75 -8.80 -9.43
N GLY A 469 73.28 -7.59 -9.73
CA GLY A 469 74.01 -6.65 -10.59
C GLY A 469 75.37 -6.23 -10.00
N ARG A 470 75.48 -6.06 -8.68
CA ARG A 470 76.77 -5.80 -8.01
C ARG A 470 77.72 -6.99 -8.13
N VAL A 471 77.24 -8.21 -7.92
CA VAL A 471 78.04 -9.44 -8.04
C VAL A 471 78.51 -9.66 -9.47
N GLU A 472 77.63 -9.42 -10.46
CA GLU A 472 77.97 -9.48 -11.89
C GLU A 472 79.05 -8.47 -12.24
N LEU A 473 78.91 -7.21 -11.83
CA LEU A 473 79.90 -6.16 -12.05
C LEU A 473 81.24 -6.49 -11.37
N ALA A 474 81.21 -6.95 -10.12
CA ALA A 474 82.41 -7.33 -9.38
C ALA A 474 83.13 -8.52 -10.03
N SER A 475 82.37 -9.49 -10.56
CA SER A 475 82.93 -10.63 -11.29
C SER A 475 83.55 -10.19 -12.62
N SER A 476 82.86 -9.37 -13.41
CA SER A 476 83.40 -8.79 -14.65
C SER A 476 84.65 -7.94 -14.42
N THR A 477 84.68 -7.13 -13.36
CA THR A 477 85.85 -6.33 -12.96
C THR A 477 87.02 -7.23 -12.59
N ARG A 478 86.75 -8.30 -11.82
CA ARG A 478 87.77 -9.30 -11.46
C ARG A 478 88.31 -10.02 -12.69
N ASP A 479 87.44 -10.43 -13.60
CA ASP A 479 87.83 -11.10 -14.85
C ASP A 479 88.65 -10.17 -15.74
N THR A 480 88.30 -8.88 -15.81
CA THR A 480 89.09 -7.84 -16.48
C THR A 480 90.46 -7.67 -15.83
N ALA A 481 90.54 -7.57 -14.50
CA ALA A 481 91.79 -7.44 -13.77
C ALA A 481 92.67 -8.69 -13.89
N LEU A 482 92.06 -9.88 -13.90
CA LEU A 482 92.75 -11.14 -14.20
C LEU A 482 93.26 -11.15 -15.65
N GLY A 483 92.47 -10.68 -16.61
CA GLY A 483 92.87 -10.48 -18.00
C GLY A 483 94.09 -9.56 -18.11
N GLN A 484 94.04 -8.37 -17.49
CA GLN A 484 95.17 -7.43 -17.46
C GLN A 484 96.42 -8.02 -16.80
N ARG A 485 96.25 -8.79 -15.70
CA ARG A 485 97.37 -9.49 -15.06
C ARG A 485 97.96 -10.56 -15.99
N ILE A 486 97.13 -11.30 -16.71
CA ILE A 486 97.57 -12.28 -17.71
C ILE A 486 98.32 -11.58 -18.84
N ASP A 487 97.81 -10.46 -19.35
CA ASP A 487 98.49 -9.65 -20.37
C ASP A 487 99.83 -9.12 -19.86
N THR A 488 99.87 -8.60 -18.63
CA THR A 488 101.11 -8.11 -18.00
C THR A 488 102.11 -9.24 -17.82
N VAL A 489 101.71 -10.38 -17.26
CA VAL A 489 102.58 -11.55 -17.11
C VAL A 489 103.06 -12.06 -18.47
N THR A 490 102.22 -12.02 -19.50
CA THR A 490 102.60 -12.39 -20.87
C THR A 490 103.63 -11.42 -21.43
N ALA A 491 103.45 -10.11 -21.22
CA ALA A 491 104.39 -9.07 -21.64
C ALA A 491 105.71 -9.13 -20.87
N ASP A 492 105.68 -9.34 -19.55
CA ASP A 492 106.86 -9.54 -18.70
C ASP A 492 107.61 -10.79 -19.11
N TYR A 493 106.90 -11.89 -19.38
CA TYR A 493 107.49 -13.11 -19.89
C TYR A 493 108.13 -12.90 -21.27
N GLN A 494 107.46 -12.23 -22.21
CA GLN A 494 108.03 -11.90 -23.52
C GLN A 494 109.24 -10.97 -23.39
N SER A 495 109.20 -10.00 -22.49
CA SER A 495 110.29 -9.06 -22.22
C SER A 495 111.47 -9.77 -21.57
N ALA A 496 111.24 -10.63 -20.59
CA ALA A 496 112.26 -11.45 -19.96
C ALA A 496 112.84 -12.48 -20.94
N ASN A 497 112.02 -13.07 -21.80
CA ASN A 497 112.47 -13.96 -22.87
C ASN A 497 113.32 -13.21 -23.90
N THR A 498 112.92 -11.99 -24.27
CA THR A 498 113.71 -11.10 -25.15
C THR A 498 115.01 -10.70 -24.46
N ALA A 499 114.99 -10.26 -23.21
CA ALA A 499 116.18 -9.88 -22.46
C ALA A 499 117.13 -11.07 -22.23
N THR A 500 116.59 -12.27 -21.99
CA THR A 500 117.36 -13.51 -21.88
C THR A 500 117.96 -13.88 -23.23
N ASN A 501 117.20 -13.82 -24.32
CA ASN A 501 117.72 -14.06 -25.68
C ASN A 501 118.76 -13.01 -26.08
N THR A 502 118.57 -11.74 -25.73
CA THR A 502 119.55 -10.67 -25.93
C THR A 502 120.78 -10.92 -25.09
N ARG A 503 120.65 -11.29 -23.81
CA ARG A 503 121.80 -11.68 -22.96
C ARG A 503 122.52 -12.92 -23.47
N ILE A 504 121.80 -13.92 -23.97
CA ILE A 504 122.39 -15.10 -24.62
C ILE A 504 123.11 -14.66 -25.89
N THR A 505 122.52 -13.78 -26.70
CA THR A 505 123.14 -13.25 -27.91
C THR A 505 124.36 -12.39 -27.60
N ASP A 506 124.30 -11.52 -26.60
CA ASP A 506 125.39 -10.65 -26.16
C ASP A 506 126.47 -11.45 -25.46
N THR A 507 126.13 -12.48 -24.68
CA THR A 507 127.10 -13.43 -24.11
C THR A 507 127.72 -14.26 -25.22
N SER A 508 126.95 -14.72 -26.21
CA SER A 508 127.48 -15.43 -27.38
C SER A 508 128.35 -14.51 -28.23
N ARG A 509 128.02 -13.22 -28.34
CA ARG A 509 128.80 -12.20 -29.03
C ARG A 509 130.03 -11.78 -28.21
N ALA A 510 129.96 -11.78 -26.89
CA ALA A 510 131.08 -11.51 -25.99
C ALA A 510 132.03 -12.72 -25.92
N LEU A 511 131.51 -13.94 -25.95
CA LEU A 511 132.30 -15.16 -26.15
C LEU A 511 132.87 -15.22 -27.56
N ALA A 512 132.11 -14.84 -28.59
CA ALA A 512 132.62 -14.74 -29.95
C ALA A 512 133.70 -13.66 -30.04
N ASN A 513 133.51 -12.48 -29.47
CA ASN A 513 134.51 -11.41 -29.42
C ASN A 513 135.70 -11.76 -28.52
N ALA A 514 135.51 -12.53 -27.45
CA ALA A 514 136.61 -13.08 -26.67
C ALA A 514 137.32 -14.21 -27.42
N THR A 515 136.63 -15.00 -28.24
CA THR A 515 137.22 -16.01 -29.14
C THR A 515 137.88 -15.35 -30.35
N THR A 516 137.40 -14.18 -30.80
CA THR A 516 138.02 -13.34 -31.83
C THR A 516 139.17 -12.55 -31.24
N ALA A 517 139.14 -12.13 -29.98
CA ALA A 517 140.23 -11.40 -29.32
C ALA A 517 141.30 -12.34 -28.73
N VAL A 518 140.95 -13.55 -28.31
CA VAL A 518 141.88 -14.66 -28.02
C VAL A 518 142.32 -15.31 -29.32
N GLY A 519 141.48 -15.35 -30.36
CA GLY A 519 141.84 -15.72 -31.72
C GLY A 519 142.77 -14.69 -32.37
N GLU A 520 142.61 -13.40 -32.10
CA GLU A 520 143.49 -12.31 -32.54
C GLU A 520 144.75 -12.26 -31.67
N ARG A 521 144.67 -12.52 -30.36
CA ARG A 521 145.87 -12.61 -29.49
C ARG A 521 146.65 -13.91 -29.66
N ALA A 522 146.01 -15.04 -30.00
CA ALA A 522 146.66 -16.30 -30.37
C ALA A 522 147.13 -16.25 -31.83
N SER A 523 146.39 -15.63 -32.75
CA SER A 523 146.86 -15.35 -34.12
C SER A 523 148.01 -14.35 -34.15
N VAL A 524 148.11 -13.40 -33.22
CA VAL A 524 149.24 -12.47 -33.12
C VAL A 524 150.43 -13.05 -32.33
N LEU A 525 150.22 -14.05 -31.45
CA LEU A 525 151.29 -14.75 -30.74
C LEU A 525 151.78 -16.03 -31.45
N GLU A 526 151.02 -16.60 -32.40
CA GLU A 526 151.48 -17.67 -33.29
C GLU A 526 152.02 -17.15 -34.63
N SER A 527 151.69 -15.92 -35.08
CA SER A 527 152.22 -15.38 -36.34
C SER A 527 153.58 -14.68 -36.26
N GLN A 528 154.31 -14.79 -35.14
CA GLN A 528 155.78 -14.65 -35.13
C GLN A 528 156.51 -15.98 -35.43
N ALA A 529 155.83 -16.95 -36.06
CA ALA A 529 156.42 -18.21 -36.52
C ALA A 529 156.07 -18.61 -37.98
N SER A 530 156.26 -17.69 -38.96
CA SER A 530 156.50 -17.94 -40.43
C SER A 530 155.34 -18.47 -41.34
N PRO A 531 155.42 -18.36 -42.69
CA PRO A 531 156.34 -17.59 -43.57
C PRO A 531 155.62 -16.70 -44.63
N SER A 532 156.35 -15.75 -45.23
CA SER A 532 156.09 -15.16 -46.57
C SER A 532 154.94 -14.14 -46.66
N GLY A 533 155.00 -13.05 -47.42
CA GLY A 533 155.98 -12.60 -48.38
C GLY A 533 155.43 -11.28 -48.96
N GLY A 534 156.29 -10.28 -49.03
CA GLY A 534 155.93 -8.98 -49.58
C GLY A 534 157.19 -8.19 -49.87
N ASN A 535 158.11 -8.10 -48.90
CA ASN A 535 159.43 -7.52 -49.14
C ASN A 535 160.53 -8.53 -48.81
N LEU A 536 161.33 -8.87 -49.81
CA LEU A 536 162.48 -9.75 -49.71
C LEU A 536 163.68 -9.03 -49.08
N VAL A 537 163.68 -7.69 -49.04
CA VAL A 537 164.77 -6.90 -48.45
C VAL A 537 164.72 -6.97 -46.91
N PRO A 538 165.75 -7.51 -46.22
CA PRO A 538 165.83 -7.52 -44.77
C PRO A 538 166.03 -6.12 -44.20
N ASN A 539 165.45 -5.81 -43.03
CA ASN A 539 165.49 -4.47 -42.41
C ASN A 539 165.17 -3.33 -43.39
N SER A 540 164.10 -3.51 -44.18
CA SER A 540 163.68 -2.49 -45.14
C SER A 540 162.99 -1.30 -44.49
N SER A 541 162.45 -1.46 -43.28
CA SER A 541 161.93 -0.35 -42.47
C SER A 541 163.03 0.53 -41.89
N LEU A 542 164.30 0.12 -42.01
CA LEU A 542 165.47 0.90 -41.61
C LEU A 542 165.37 1.34 -40.14
N SER A 543 164.90 0.46 -39.26
CA SER A 543 164.75 0.72 -37.82
C SER A 543 166.11 0.83 -37.14
N THR A 544 167.11 0.11 -37.66
CA THR A 544 168.55 0.27 -37.42
C THR A 544 169.31 0.17 -38.76
N LEU A 545 170.65 0.29 -38.78
CA LEU A 545 171.48 -0.02 -39.97
C LEU A 545 171.92 -1.49 -40.02
N ASP A 546 171.46 -2.33 -39.09
CA ASP A 546 171.92 -3.72 -39.02
C ASP A 546 171.45 -4.48 -40.27
N GLY A 547 172.41 -5.16 -40.92
CA GLY A 547 172.18 -5.79 -42.22
C GLY A 547 172.36 -4.87 -43.43
N TRP A 548 172.69 -3.59 -43.26
CA TRP A 548 173.12 -2.70 -44.34
C TRP A 548 174.62 -2.42 -44.22
N VAL A 549 175.35 -2.55 -45.31
CA VAL A 549 176.80 -2.37 -45.36
C VAL A 549 177.21 -1.43 -46.48
N LEU A 550 178.11 -0.50 -46.18
CA LEU A 550 178.72 0.38 -47.19
C LEU A 550 179.85 -0.39 -47.90
N VAL A 551 179.58 -0.86 -49.11
CA VAL A 551 180.45 -1.79 -49.85
C VAL A 551 181.41 -1.06 -50.79
N THR A 552 180.92 -0.06 -51.53
CA THR A 552 181.76 0.75 -52.42
C THR A 552 181.91 2.15 -51.83
N ASN A 553 183.15 2.53 -51.51
CA ASN A 553 183.50 3.85 -50.99
C ASN A 553 184.91 4.25 -51.44
N PRO A 554 185.08 4.63 -52.72
CA PRO A 554 186.38 4.97 -53.26
C PRO A 554 186.95 6.17 -52.50
N GLN A 555 188.20 6.01 -52.05
CA GLN A 555 188.94 6.97 -51.22
C GLN A 555 188.32 7.21 -49.82
N LEU A 556 187.45 6.32 -49.33
CA LEU A 556 186.87 6.34 -47.98
C LEU A 556 186.19 7.67 -47.58
N THR A 557 185.62 8.38 -48.56
CA THR A 557 185.11 9.74 -48.39
C THR A 557 183.60 9.78 -48.15
N SER A 558 182.89 8.70 -48.42
CA SER A 558 181.44 8.60 -48.21
C SER A 558 181.10 7.97 -46.86
N THR A 559 179.97 8.35 -46.28
CA THR A 559 179.45 7.77 -45.04
C THR A 559 178.02 7.27 -45.21
N MET A 560 177.70 6.15 -44.55
CA MET A 560 176.36 5.59 -44.47
C MET A 560 175.80 5.81 -43.07
N SER A 561 174.57 6.27 -42.98
CA SER A 561 173.91 6.63 -41.71
C SER A 561 172.40 6.55 -41.85
N LEU A 562 171.66 6.53 -40.74
CA LEU A 562 170.21 6.75 -40.75
C LEU A 562 169.93 8.24 -40.63
N ASN A 563 168.99 8.73 -41.44
CA ASN A 563 168.35 10.03 -41.27
C ASN A 563 169.31 11.23 -41.16
N ARG A 564 170.46 11.19 -41.84
CA ARG A 564 171.42 12.30 -41.80
C ARG A 564 170.84 13.50 -42.55
N ALA A 565 171.06 14.70 -42.03
CA ALA A 565 170.31 15.94 -42.35
C ALA A 565 168.90 16.04 -41.72
N ALA A 566 168.50 15.06 -40.89
CA ALA A 566 167.38 15.10 -39.95
C ALA A 566 165.95 15.21 -40.55
N GLN A 567 164.97 15.50 -39.68
CA GLN A 567 163.53 15.49 -39.92
C GLN A 567 163.04 16.17 -41.23
N PRO A 568 163.67 17.24 -41.76
CA PRO A 568 163.27 17.84 -43.03
C PRO A 568 163.43 16.90 -44.24
N PHE A 569 164.34 15.92 -44.16
CA PHE A 569 164.65 14.95 -45.21
C PHE A 569 164.25 13.53 -44.83
N MET A 570 163.17 13.40 -44.03
CA MET A 570 162.54 12.13 -43.64
C MET A 570 161.08 12.15 -44.05
N ILE A 571 160.61 11.10 -44.71
CA ILE A 571 159.22 11.02 -45.19
C ILE A 571 158.26 11.07 -43.97
N GLY A 572 157.32 12.01 -43.99
CA GLY A 572 156.42 12.33 -42.87
C GLY A 572 157.09 12.85 -41.60
N GLY A 573 158.41 13.13 -41.63
CA GLY A 573 159.20 13.47 -40.45
C GLY A 573 159.38 12.32 -39.46
N ILE A 574 158.97 11.10 -39.81
CA ILE A 574 158.96 9.93 -38.92
C ILE A 574 159.53 8.65 -39.56
N GLU A 575 159.51 8.51 -40.90
CA GLU A 575 160.08 7.33 -41.55
C GLU A 575 161.59 7.41 -41.64
N ASN A 576 162.25 6.32 -41.25
CA ASN A 576 163.68 6.19 -41.36
C ASN A 576 164.11 5.98 -42.82
N ASN A 577 165.22 6.60 -43.18
CA ASN A 577 165.87 6.44 -44.46
C ASN A 577 167.39 6.26 -44.29
N LEU A 578 167.96 5.53 -45.24
CA LEU A 578 169.40 5.30 -45.33
C LEU A 578 169.99 6.47 -46.12
N THR A 579 170.97 7.14 -45.53
CA THR A 579 171.64 8.29 -46.12
C THR A 579 173.07 7.91 -46.54
N LEU A 580 173.39 8.17 -47.81
CA LEU A 580 174.74 8.17 -48.35
C LEU A 580 175.20 9.61 -48.53
N HIS A 581 176.17 10.04 -47.73
CA HIS A 581 176.74 11.40 -47.78
C HIS A 581 178.18 11.35 -48.26
N ARG A 582 178.56 12.23 -49.20
CA ARG A 582 179.94 12.43 -49.63
C ARG A 582 180.28 13.93 -49.67
N PRO A 583 181.28 14.40 -48.92
CA PRO A 583 181.62 15.82 -48.83
C PRO A 583 182.41 16.36 -50.02
N SER A 584 183.01 15.49 -50.86
CA SER A 584 183.92 15.87 -51.95
C SER A 584 183.41 15.47 -53.34
N PRO A 585 183.81 16.18 -54.41
CA PRO A 585 183.46 15.84 -55.79
C PRO A 585 183.85 14.41 -56.18
N GLY A 586 183.07 13.77 -57.04
CA GLY A 586 183.40 12.47 -57.63
C GLY A 586 182.60 12.23 -58.91
N ALA A 587 183.27 11.93 -60.01
CA ALA A 587 182.62 11.53 -61.26
C ALA A 587 182.35 10.01 -61.26
N GLY A 588 181.19 9.57 -61.75
CA GLY A 588 180.80 8.17 -61.73
C GLY A 588 180.33 7.67 -60.35
N LEU A 589 180.48 6.37 -60.09
CA LEU A 589 180.01 5.73 -58.84
C LEU A 589 180.80 6.25 -57.64
N CYS A 590 180.11 6.95 -56.74
CA CYS A 590 180.69 7.58 -55.57
C CYS A 590 180.50 6.79 -54.28
N SER A 591 179.37 6.09 -54.12
CA SER A 591 179.11 5.28 -52.92
C SER A 591 178.08 4.19 -53.19
N GLU A 592 178.15 3.09 -52.45
CA GLU A 592 177.17 2.00 -52.53
C GLU A 592 176.92 1.34 -51.17
N ALA A 593 175.67 1.37 -50.73
CA ALA A 593 175.20 0.55 -49.63
C ALA A 593 174.46 -0.68 -50.17
N GLN A 594 174.82 -1.86 -49.70
CA GLN A 594 174.13 -3.10 -50.01
C GLN A 594 173.40 -3.64 -48.78
N SER A 595 172.24 -4.26 -49.01
CA SER A 595 171.55 -5.02 -47.97
C SER A 595 172.23 -6.36 -47.72
N ALA A 596 171.85 -7.01 -46.62
CA ALA A 596 172.09 -8.43 -46.42
C ALA A 596 171.45 -9.21 -47.59
N PRO A 597 172.11 -10.26 -48.10
CA PRO A 597 171.58 -11.05 -49.19
C PRO A 597 170.25 -11.71 -48.79
N PHE A 598 169.29 -11.72 -49.70
CA PHE A 598 168.01 -12.39 -49.54
C PHE A 598 167.77 -13.39 -50.66
N ALA A 599 166.94 -14.40 -50.39
CA ALA A 599 166.67 -15.47 -51.36
C ALA A 599 165.78 -14.96 -52.50
N VAL A 600 166.11 -15.37 -53.73
CA VAL A 600 165.29 -15.13 -54.93
C VAL A 600 165.15 -16.44 -55.71
N ARG A 601 164.06 -16.60 -56.46
CA ARG A 601 163.85 -17.79 -57.29
C ARG A 601 164.27 -17.50 -58.74
N PRO A 602 165.16 -18.31 -59.36
CA PRO A 602 165.50 -18.15 -60.77
C PRO A 602 164.25 -18.17 -61.66
N GLY A 603 164.16 -17.24 -62.61
CA GLY A 603 163.03 -17.16 -63.53
C GLY A 603 161.75 -16.56 -62.97
N SER A 604 161.68 -16.22 -61.67
CA SER A 604 160.56 -15.42 -61.16
C SER A 604 160.68 -13.96 -61.61
N SER A 605 159.56 -13.31 -61.91
CA SER A 605 159.54 -11.87 -62.15
C SER A 605 159.58 -11.17 -60.80
N ILE A 606 160.54 -10.28 -60.59
CA ILE A 606 160.61 -9.45 -59.41
C ILE A 606 160.40 -7.98 -59.75
N GLN A 607 159.93 -7.22 -58.77
CA GLN A 607 159.90 -5.77 -58.79
C GLN A 607 160.85 -5.24 -57.73
N LEU A 608 161.58 -4.18 -58.06
CA LEU A 608 162.54 -3.50 -57.21
C LEU A 608 162.21 -2.02 -57.21
N TYR A 609 162.21 -1.37 -56.04
CA TYR A 609 162.37 0.08 -55.96
C TYR A 609 162.88 0.54 -54.60
N ALA A 610 163.30 1.79 -54.53
CA ALA A 610 163.32 2.56 -53.29
C ALA A 610 162.80 3.97 -53.57
N MET A 611 162.31 4.65 -52.54
CA MET A 611 162.04 6.08 -52.59
C MET A 611 163.37 6.80 -52.42
N THR A 612 163.78 7.56 -53.44
CA THR A 612 165.07 8.24 -53.48
C THR A 612 164.87 9.75 -53.43
N ALA A 613 165.75 10.40 -52.69
CA ALA A 613 165.93 11.84 -52.71
C ALA A 613 167.43 12.09 -52.87
N SER A 614 167.80 13.14 -53.59
CA SER A 614 169.22 13.44 -53.78
C SER A 614 169.49 14.92 -53.94
N HIS A 615 170.65 15.36 -53.48
CA HIS A 615 171.09 16.74 -53.51
C HIS A 615 172.55 16.77 -53.94
N ARG A 616 172.84 17.52 -55.02
CA ARG A 616 174.17 17.65 -55.66
C ARG A 616 174.85 16.31 -56.03
N CYS A 617 174.06 15.27 -56.22
CA CYS A 617 174.48 13.98 -56.74
C CYS A 617 173.28 13.28 -57.37
N ARG A 618 173.51 12.13 -58.01
CA ARG A 618 172.46 11.29 -58.58
C ARG A 618 172.31 10.03 -57.75
N ALA A 619 171.08 9.60 -57.50
CA ALA A 619 170.79 8.34 -56.80
C ALA A 619 170.49 7.23 -57.80
N TRP A 620 170.97 6.02 -57.53
CA TRP A 620 170.66 4.82 -58.32
C TRP A 620 170.29 3.66 -57.40
N VAL A 621 169.18 2.99 -57.71
CA VAL A 621 168.74 1.75 -57.05
C VAL A 621 168.90 0.59 -58.02
N THR A 622 169.60 -0.44 -57.58
CA THR A 622 169.83 -1.66 -58.35
C THR A 622 169.76 -2.88 -57.45
N VAL A 623 169.46 -4.05 -58.01
CA VAL A 623 169.58 -5.33 -57.33
C VAL A 623 170.64 -6.16 -58.04
N PHE A 624 171.51 -6.80 -57.27
CA PHE A 624 172.52 -7.75 -57.75
C PHE A 624 172.10 -9.16 -57.43
N PHE A 625 172.21 -10.03 -58.42
CA PHE A 625 171.90 -11.45 -58.32
C PHE A 625 173.16 -12.28 -58.25
N PHE A 626 173.13 -13.33 -57.45
CA PHE A 626 174.25 -14.25 -57.28
C PHE A 626 173.76 -15.70 -57.35
N ASN A 627 174.56 -16.55 -57.97
CA ASN A 627 174.51 -17.99 -57.79
C ASN A 627 175.61 -18.42 -56.81
N ASP A 628 175.73 -19.73 -56.57
CA ASP A 628 176.76 -20.28 -55.70
C ASP A 628 178.20 -20.11 -56.26
N SER A 629 178.34 -19.87 -57.58
CA SER A 629 179.61 -19.59 -58.25
C SER A 629 179.97 -18.09 -58.30
N GLY A 630 179.09 -17.20 -57.83
CA GLY A 630 179.33 -15.75 -57.78
C GLY A 630 178.20 -14.91 -58.39
N TYR A 631 178.56 -13.71 -58.81
CA TYR A 631 177.65 -12.74 -59.42
C TYR A 631 177.12 -13.23 -60.78
N VAL A 632 175.80 -13.12 -61.01
CA VAL A 632 175.14 -13.64 -62.23
C VAL A 632 174.27 -12.63 -62.97
N GLY A 633 174.20 -11.39 -62.49
CA GLY A 633 173.51 -10.31 -63.21
C GLY A 633 172.96 -9.25 -62.27
N TYR A 634 172.43 -8.19 -62.87
CA TYR A 634 171.81 -7.10 -62.12
C TYR A 634 170.59 -6.56 -62.85
N ALA A 635 169.75 -5.87 -62.08
CA ALA A 635 168.68 -5.06 -62.63
C ALA A 635 168.63 -3.72 -61.89
N GLY A 636 168.61 -2.63 -62.64
CA GLY A 636 168.51 -1.30 -62.05
C GLY A 636 168.38 -0.23 -63.12
N GLU A 637 167.79 0.90 -62.73
CA GLU A 637 167.52 2.04 -63.62
C GLU A 637 168.38 3.26 -63.24
N ASN A 638 169.25 3.71 -64.16
CA ASN A 638 169.95 5.00 -64.06
C ASN A 638 169.12 6.08 -64.78
N SER A 639 168.02 6.49 -64.16
CA SER A 639 167.15 7.52 -64.70
C SER A 639 167.72 8.91 -64.43
N ALA A 640 167.63 9.82 -65.40
CA ALA A 640 168.12 11.21 -65.31
C ALA A 640 167.27 12.12 -64.39
N LEU A 641 166.97 11.64 -63.18
CA LEU A 641 165.99 12.22 -62.26
C LEU A 641 166.60 13.25 -61.30
N ARG A 642 165.69 13.93 -60.58
CA ARG A 642 165.86 15.30 -60.06
C ARG A 642 167.02 15.39 -59.06
N ILE A 643 168.03 16.16 -59.46
CA ILE A 643 169.06 16.67 -58.55
C ILE A 643 168.41 17.78 -57.71
N ASN A 644 168.63 17.75 -56.39
CA ASN A 644 168.04 18.68 -55.40
C ASN A 644 166.54 18.46 -55.16
N ALA A 645 166.12 17.20 -55.01
CA ALA A 645 164.75 16.81 -54.66
C ALA A 645 164.70 15.94 -53.40
N GLY A 646 163.63 16.07 -52.62
CA GLY A 646 163.39 15.38 -51.34
C GLY A 646 162.52 16.19 -50.38
N GLY A 647 162.30 15.69 -49.17
CA GLY A 647 161.55 16.41 -48.11
C GLY A 647 160.74 15.49 -47.18
N GLN A 648 159.77 16.06 -46.47
CA GLN A 648 158.79 15.29 -45.69
C GLN A 648 157.62 14.77 -46.52
N ASP A 649 157.29 15.47 -47.61
CA ASP A 649 156.26 15.03 -48.54
C ASP A 649 156.81 13.90 -49.41
N LEU A 650 156.14 12.74 -49.39
CA LEU A 650 156.49 11.59 -50.23
C LEU A 650 156.47 11.96 -51.72
N ASN A 651 155.62 12.91 -52.14
CA ASN A 651 155.56 13.37 -53.54
C ASN A 651 156.81 14.15 -53.98
N ALA A 652 157.66 14.57 -53.04
CA ALA A 652 158.95 15.18 -53.31
C ALA A 652 160.09 14.16 -53.47
N TRP A 653 159.80 12.86 -53.36
CA TRP A 653 160.75 11.76 -53.54
C TRP A 653 160.46 11.00 -54.84
N ASP A 654 161.53 10.51 -55.47
CA ASP A 654 161.45 9.73 -56.70
C ASP A 654 161.39 8.23 -56.38
N GLN A 655 160.40 7.52 -56.91
CA GLN A 655 160.36 6.05 -56.80
C GLN A 655 161.29 5.45 -57.86
N THR A 656 162.50 5.06 -57.47
CA THR A 656 163.57 4.60 -58.38
C THR A 656 163.72 3.08 -58.33
N GLY A 657 163.69 2.41 -59.47
CA GLY A 657 163.90 0.96 -59.56
C GLY A 657 163.39 0.36 -60.86
N VAL A 658 163.03 -0.92 -60.86
CA VAL A 658 162.45 -1.61 -62.03
C VAL A 658 161.12 -2.27 -61.68
N LYS A 659 160.07 -1.99 -62.46
CA LYS A 659 158.72 -2.51 -62.21
C LYS A 659 158.61 -4.01 -62.42
N GLU A 660 159.43 -4.53 -63.31
CA GLU A 660 159.58 -5.94 -63.55
C GLU A 660 160.98 -6.24 -64.05
N PHE A 661 161.58 -7.28 -63.49
CA PHE A 661 162.77 -7.91 -64.01
C PHE A 661 162.71 -9.41 -63.74
N ILE A 662 163.00 -10.23 -64.74
CA ILE A 662 163.06 -11.69 -64.55
C ILE A 662 164.40 -12.04 -63.91
N VAL A 663 164.36 -12.66 -62.74
CA VAL A 663 165.56 -13.12 -62.02
C VAL A 663 166.38 -14.04 -62.96
N PRO A 664 167.69 -13.79 -63.17
CA PRO A 664 168.50 -14.54 -64.12
C PRO A 664 168.53 -16.04 -63.81
N GLY A 665 168.63 -16.87 -64.85
CA GLY A 665 168.74 -18.32 -64.69
C GLY A 665 169.91 -18.71 -63.78
N GLY A 666 169.62 -19.46 -62.72
CA GLY A 666 170.59 -19.91 -61.72
C GLY A 666 170.79 -18.98 -60.51
N ALA A 667 170.18 -17.79 -60.44
CA ALA A 667 170.34 -16.91 -59.28
C ALA A 667 169.55 -17.40 -58.05
N VAL A 668 170.24 -17.69 -56.95
CA VAL A 668 169.64 -18.20 -55.69
C VAL A 668 169.51 -17.13 -54.61
N ARG A 669 170.28 -16.05 -54.72
CA ARG A 669 170.25 -14.92 -53.78
C ARG A 669 170.42 -13.61 -54.52
N ALA A 670 169.95 -12.54 -53.91
CA ALA A 670 170.13 -11.19 -54.40
C ALA A 670 170.42 -10.23 -53.25
N THR A 671 171.00 -9.07 -53.55
CA THR A 671 171.08 -7.94 -52.62
C THR A 671 170.63 -6.68 -53.34
N ILE A 672 169.94 -5.81 -52.63
CA ILE A 672 169.65 -4.47 -53.14
C ILE A 672 170.84 -3.57 -52.84
N ALA A 673 171.26 -2.81 -53.84
CA ALA A 673 172.31 -1.82 -53.75
C ALA A 673 171.74 -0.43 -54.01
N LEU A 674 171.99 0.47 -53.07
CA LEU A 674 171.62 1.87 -53.08
C LEU A 674 172.88 2.68 -53.33
N ARG A 675 172.90 3.50 -54.38
CA ARG A 675 174.13 4.10 -54.91
C ARG A 675 174.02 5.60 -55.10
N SER A 676 175.13 6.31 -54.90
CA SER A 676 175.28 7.70 -55.32
C SER A 676 176.29 7.83 -56.47
N TYR A 677 175.99 8.67 -57.46
CA TYR A 677 176.78 8.94 -58.67
C TYR A 677 176.98 10.45 -58.89
N ASP A 678 178.03 10.81 -59.63
CA ASP A 678 178.29 12.16 -60.14
C ASP A 678 178.10 13.23 -59.06
N VAL A 679 178.84 13.09 -57.95
CA VAL A 679 178.79 14.04 -56.84
C VAL A 679 179.54 15.30 -57.25
N GLU A 680 178.86 16.45 -57.25
CA GLU A 680 179.49 17.74 -57.58
C GLU A 680 180.37 18.24 -56.43
N ASN A 681 179.77 18.52 -55.28
CA ASN A 681 180.43 18.89 -54.01
C ASN A 681 179.39 18.81 -52.87
N ASP A 682 179.74 18.21 -51.73
CA ASP A 682 178.83 17.97 -50.60
C ASP A 682 177.47 17.34 -51.00
N GLY A 683 177.53 16.14 -51.57
CA GLY A 683 176.39 15.40 -52.10
C GLY A 683 175.73 14.48 -51.08
N TYR A 684 174.39 14.41 -51.14
CA TYR A 684 173.57 13.55 -50.29
C TYR A 684 172.59 12.75 -51.14
N ALA A 685 172.51 11.44 -50.89
CA ALA A 685 171.47 10.57 -51.44
C ALA A 685 170.76 9.86 -50.28
N TRP A 686 169.45 10.02 -50.20
CA TRP A 686 168.60 9.37 -49.23
C TRP A 686 167.74 8.31 -49.89
N PHE A 687 167.57 7.20 -49.19
CA PHE A 687 166.82 6.04 -49.65
C PHE A 687 165.88 5.59 -48.55
N SER A 688 164.58 5.72 -48.78
CA SER A 688 163.54 5.17 -47.92
C SER A 688 162.84 4.03 -48.64
N ARG A 689 162.23 3.12 -47.87
CA ARG A 689 161.41 2.04 -48.41
C ARG A 689 162.11 1.17 -49.48
N PRO A 690 163.34 0.68 -49.26
CA PRO A 690 163.96 -0.28 -50.17
C PRO A 690 163.10 -1.55 -50.25
N PHE A 691 162.67 -1.89 -51.46
CA PHE A 691 161.64 -2.88 -51.68
C PHE A 691 162.01 -3.80 -52.83
N VAL A 692 161.97 -5.10 -52.56
CA VAL A 692 162.07 -6.13 -53.60
C VAL A 692 160.99 -7.17 -53.35
N THR A 693 160.22 -7.50 -54.36
CA THR A 693 159.18 -8.52 -54.24
C THR A 693 159.06 -9.36 -55.50
N GLU A 694 158.56 -10.58 -55.38
CA GLU A 694 158.12 -11.35 -56.55
C GLU A 694 156.78 -10.80 -57.02
N VAL A 695 156.70 -10.44 -58.30
CA VAL A 695 155.50 -9.96 -58.96
C VAL A 695 155.09 -10.93 -60.06
N LYS A 696 153.84 -10.81 -60.51
CA LYS A 696 153.40 -11.60 -61.67
C LYS A 696 154.14 -11.11 -62.93
N PRO A 697 154.52 -12.01 -63.84
CA PRO A 697 155.12 -11.59 -65.11
C PRO A 697 154.22 -10.61 -65.89
N GLY A 698 154.80 -9.57 -66.47
CA GLY A 698 154.10 -8.49 -67.18
C GLY A 698 153.65 -7.31 -66.30
N THR A 699 154.07 -7.22 -65.04
CA THR A 699 153.61 -6.18 -64.10
C THR A 699 154.14 -4.79 -64.49
N LYS A 700 153.22 -3.87 -64.83
CA LYS A 700 153.54 -2.49 -65.24
C LYS A 700 153.24 -1.41 -64.19
N THR A 701 152.79 -1.81 -63.00
CA THR A 701 152.41 -0.91 -61.89
C THR A 701 153.26 -1.23 -60.65
N TRP A 702 153.51 -0.22 -59.82
CA TRP A 702 154.25 -0.41 -58.58
C TRP A 702 153.37 -1.11 -57.53
N VAL A 703 153.91 -2.14 -56.91
CA VAL A 703 153.36 -2.81 -55.75
C VAL A 703 153.54 -1.89 -54.54
N PRO A 704 152.48 -1.64 -53.75
CA PRO A 704 152.59 -0.84 -52.54
C PRO A 704 153.66 -1.39 -51.59
N TYR A 705 154.42 -0.50 -50.98
CA TYR A 705 155.51 -0.86 -50.08
C TYR A 705 155.00 -1.65 -48.86
N SER A 706 155.73 -2.69 -48.47
CA SER A 706 155.59 -3.37 -47.17
C SER A 706 156.96 -3.57 -46.53
N ALA A 707 157.02 -3.56 -45.20
CA ALA A 707 158.29 -3.74 -44.46
C ALA A 707 158.76 -5.22 -44.46
N GLY A 708 160.06 -5.44 -44.52
CA GLY A 708 160.71 -6.76 -44.49
C GLY A 708 160.84 -7.36 -43.08
N ASN A 709 161.17 -8.66 -43.00
CA ASN A 709 161.20 -9.45 -41.76
C ASN A 709 162.46 -9.21 -40.91
N ASP A 710 162.32 -8.65 -39.70
CA ASP A 710 163.41 -8.41 -38.74
C ASP A 710 163.45 -9.44 -37.60
N ARG A 711 163.73 -10.70 -37.96
CA ARG A 711 163.74 -11.85 -37.03
C ARG A 711 164.88 -11.87 -36.00
N THR A 712 165.79 -10.92 -36.04
CA THR A 712 167.01 -10.91 -35.21
C THR A 712 166.83 -10.15 -33.88
N VAL A 713 165.67 -9.54 -33.61
CA VAL A 713 165.50 -8.60 -32.46
C VAL A 713 164.48 -9.09 -31.42
N THR A 714 164.33 -10.40 -31.21
CA THR A 714 163.36 -10.99 -30.27
C THR A 714 164.00 -11.95 -29.26
N ALA A 715 164.84 -11.44 -28.36
CA ALA A 715 165.45 -12.24 -27.28
C ALA A 715 165.22 -11.71 -25.85
N SER A 716 164.87 -10.44 -25.64
CA SER A 716 164.81 -9.86 -24.29
C SER A 716 163.43 -9.94 -23.59
N THR A 717 162.36 -10.30 -24.31
CA THR A 717 160.97 -10.29 -23.77
C THR A 717 160.55 -11.64 -23.16
N ARG A 718 161.40 -12.68 -23.22
CA ARG A 718 161.04 -14.04 -22.76
C ARG A 718 161.20 -14.26 -21.24
N ALA A 719 161.70 -13.27 -20.48
CA ALA A 719 162.09 -13.47 -19.07
C ALA A 719 161.04 -13.10 -17.98
N LEU A 720 160.00 -12.30 -18.24
CA LEU A 720 159.06 -11.88 -17.15
C LEU A 720 157.63 -12.47 -17.21
N VAL A 721 157.30 -13.21 -18.26
CA VAL A 721 156.01 -13.92 -18.43
C VAL A 721 155.79 -15.01 -17.35
N SER A 722 156.83 -15.45 -16.64
CA SER A 722 156.71 -16.48 -15.59
C SER A 722 156.08 -16.00 -14.28
N SER A 723 155.95 -14.69 -14.00
CA SER A 723 155.37 -14.19 -12.74
C SER A 723 153.84 -14.02 -12.77
N THR A 724 153.25 -13.89 -13.96
CA THR A 724 151.82 -13.65 -14.15
C THR A 724 150.98 -14.94 -14.17
N ALA A 725 151.62 -16.11 -14.30
CA ALA A 725 150.95 -17.42 -14.28
C ALA A 725 150.48 -17.85 -12.87
N THR A 726 151.17 -17.43 -11.80
CA THR A 726 150.80 -17.79 -10.43
C THR A 726 149.56 -17.04 -9.94
N THR A 727 149.36 -15.79 -10.36
CA THR A 727 148.21 -14.96 -9.94
C THR A 727 146.89 -15.37 -10.61
N LEU A 728 146.93 -16.02 -11.78
CA LEU A 728 145.72 -16.55 -12.43
C LEU A 728 145.24 -17.88 -11.82
N ALA A 729 146.13 -18.69 -11.22
CA ALA A 729 145.77 -19.95 -10.58
C ALA A 729 144.97 -19.75 -9.26
N ASP A 730 145.26 -18.68 -8.51
CA ASP A 730 144.51 -18.35 -7.28
C ASP A 730 143.12 -17.76 -7.55
N ALA A 731 142.95 -17.08 -8.68
CA ALA A 731 141.65 -16.54 -9.11
C ALA A 731 140.65 -17.66 -9.49
N ASP A 732 141.15 -18.76 -10.05
CA ASP A 732 140.32 -19.91 -10.47
C ASP A 732 139.77 -20.68 -9.26
N SER A 733 140.57 -20.82 -8.18
CA SER A 733 140.14 -21.44 -6.91
C SER A 733 139.11 -20.59 -6.13
N ALA A 734 139.05 -19.27 -6.37
CA ALA A 734 138.04 -18.38 -5.78
C ALA A 734 136.68 -18.47 -6.51
N ILE A 735 136.68 -18.78 -7.80
CA ILE A 735 135.46 -18.99 -8.59
C ILE A 735 134.79 -20.32 -8.21
N GLY A 736 135.57 -21.39 -7.97
CA GLY A 736 135.04 -22.67 -7.47
C GLY A 736 134.25 -22.54 -6.16
N ARG A 737 134.78 -21.79 -5.18
CA ARG A 737 134.08 -21.58 -3.89
C ARG A 737 132.79 -20.75 -4.00
N ARG A 738 132.72 -19.80 -4.93
CA ARG A 738 131.50 -19.00 -5.15
C ARG A 738 130.39 -19.81 -5.80
N ILE A 739 130.72 -20.80 -6.63
CA ILE A 739 129.74 -21.72 -7.22
C ILE A 739 129.10 -22.60 -6.13
N ASP A 740 129.88 -23.10 -5.18
CA ASP A 740 129.35 -23.89 -4.05
C ASP A 740 128.43 -23.06 -3.12
N THR A 741 128.76 -21.78 -2.89
CA THR A 741 127.89 -20.88 -2.12
C THR A 741 126.55 -20.59 -2.82
N ILE A 742 126.54 -20.45 -4.15
CA ILE A 742 125.31 -20.20 -4.91
C ILE A 742 124.42 -21.45 -4.95
N THR A 743 125.00 -22.66 -5.02
CA THR A 743 124.26 -23.92 -4.94
C THR A 743 123.61 -24.10 -3.56
N THR A 744 124.26 -23.65 -2.48
CA THR A 744 123.73 -23.74 -1.11
C THR A 744 122.58 -22.74 -0.86
N ASP A 745 122.65 -21.55 -1.46
CA ASP A 745 121.63 -20.49 -1.30
C ASP A 745 120.34 -20.77 -2.11
N TYR A 746 120.43 -21.55 -3.20
CA TYR A 746 119.27 -21.96 -4.01
C TYR A 746 118.43 -23.04 -3.32
N VAL A 747 119.04 -24.00 -2.63
CA VAL A 747 118.32 -25.05 -1.89
C VAL A 747 117.68 -24.51 -0.59
N GLY A 748 118.25 -23.47 0.02
CA GLY A 748 117.68 -22.84 1.22
C GLY A 748 116.34 -22.12 1.00
N ARG A 749 116.12 -21.52 -0.18
CA ARG A 749 114.91 -20.72 -0.47
C ARG A 749 113.65 -21.56 -0.75
N ASP A 750 113.80 -22.84 -1.08
CA ASP A 750 112.66 -23.76 -1.27
C ASP A 750 112.00 -24.15 0.08
N SER A 751 112.64 -23.81 1.20
CA SER A 751 112.23 -24.23 2.56
C SER A 751 111.32 -23.25 3.32
N ALA A 752 110.92 -22.11 2.73
CA ALA A 752 110.37 -20.99 3.53
C ALA A 752 108.94 -20.50 3.21
N THR A 753 108.24 -20.96 2.17
CA THR A 753 106.86 -20.49 1.92
C THR A 753 105.93 -21.55 1.33
N THR A 754 105.53 -22.52 2.14
CA THR A 754 104.21 -23.19 2.06
C THR A 754 103.83 -23.60 3.48
N PRO A 755 102.66 -23.17 4.02
CA PRO A 755 101.64 -24.18 4.32
C PRO A 755 100.16 -23.74 4.31
N ALA A 756 99.34 -24.72 3.91
CA ALA A 756 98.05 -25.15 4.51
C ALA A 756 96.77 -24.31 4.32
N SER A 757 96.01 -24.72 3.31
CA SER A 757 94.55 -24.71 3.27
C SER A 757 93.91 -25.41 4.47
N THR A 758 92.89 -24.82 5.10
CA THR A 758 91.89 -25.60 5.83
C THR A 758 90.48 -25.02 5.71
N ARG A 759 89.64 -25.72 4.94
CA ARG A 759 88.17 -25.68 5.02
C ARG A 759 87.71 -26.08 6.43
N ARG A 760 86.67 -25.44 6.97
CA ARG A 760 85.76 -26.09 7.92
C ARG A 760 84.31 -25.72 7.63
N ARG A 761 83.57 -26.74 7.15
CA ARG A 761 82.12 -26.90 7.20
C ARG A 761 81.77 -27.68 8.48
N ALA A 762 80.66 -27.34 9.11
CA ALA A 762 79.77 -28.11 10.01
C ALA A 762 79.14 -27.08 10.97
N GLN A 763 77.84 -27.04 11.26
CA GLN A 763 76.72 -27.95 11.07
C GLN A 763 75.43 -27.12 11.09
#